data_AF-A0A6V7TLF7-F1
#
_entry.id   AF-A0A6V7TLF7-F1
#
_cell.length_a   1.000
_cell.length_b   1.000
_cell.length_c   1.000
_cell.angle_alpha   90.00
_cell.angle_beta   90.00
_cell.angle_gamma   90.00
#
_symmetry.space_group_name_H-M   'P 1'
#
loop_
_entity.id
_entity.type
_entity.pdbx_description
1 polymer ?
#
loop_
_entity_poly.entity_id
_entity_poly.type
_entity_poly.pdbx_seq_one_letter_code
_entity_poly.pdbx_strand_id
1 'polypeptide(L)'
;MAEHDELNEQKIKKQIESIGYSVVATSFFHPVSFTRTLMQLGHEPFPLEKGKVYVFFGRQAYFLPNFYHYLNNFYLSHGFATIYTGVGGHALQTFLHLSGGFVITEILNRYYPEVGGNIEDLKNLNNLDNYQQFRLRLRDGIRKTIQVVICSVISRPFTVVAIRQIAQLIGNETKYLPINPFQPLLLIGAEEGPPGLFSGLMPVIVNGLISVWGTTICIYGVDLAFKKFEREFQDLEQQEREVMAHSRKSFDYLVPYLVNTLRYPFEVCSTVMAVAGSGLLASLLPYSPSFKHWSDAYDYLAPHELRRGAKFFLREETGSIRVGIDNRLEFLKSENESCLFTPRFWHWRSRTTCFRFCVSVEKEGHKVCVVTNQFSSDHCFEELKDFKEDLEVVAQKLPRSIFGKFSALCAYIRFCIAAFYVCFYHRDTDLVFCDQISAPLPILRLFCGCSILFYCHYPDKLLAIKRDTFLKRLYRLFIDNIETWTMDWADQILVNSNFTNGVVQETFPALTNRPLTVLYPSINCEFFDNALKKFKDGIDEIEKTLSVDLVDLLKQKETISFLSVNRFERKKNIELAIQSFAFLLSKISSENSKKCILVIAGGYDPLNLENIEHFDELVRLSEQLGVAEQVKFIKSPNDYSKIWLMSIARLIIYTPTGEHFGIVPVEAMFLSTPVLAVNNGGPTETIIDKKTGFLCPPEKEIFAESMEFAINNSEIIKEMGILGRQNVEKNFSFDSFSDKLDQIVCLLVSKKNSTNEDNKKD
;
A
#
# COMPACT_ATOMS: atom_id res chain seq x y z
N MET A 1 56.21 0.88 -22.17
CA MET A 1 56.25 -0.52 -21.71
C MET A 1 56.48 -0.58 -20.21
N ALA A 2 57.59 -0.05 -19.67
CA ALA A 2 57.86 -0.03 -18.22
C ALA A 2 56.72 0.54 -17.35
N GLU A 3 56.14 1.70 -17.66
CA GLU A 3 55.00 2.27 -16.90
C GLU A 3 53.71 1.44 -17.01
N HIS A 4 53.50 0.73 -18.12
CA HIS A 4 52.30 -0.09 -18.33
C HIS A 4 52.42 -1.43 -17.61
N ASP A 5 53.64 -1.99 -17.54
CA ASP A 5 53.96 -3.17 -16.75
C ASP A 5 53.90 -2.86 -15.25
N GLU A 6 54.38 -1.69 -14.82
CA GLU A 6 54.33 -1.24 -13.42
C GLU A 6 52.89 -0.96 -12.94
N LEU A 7 52.03 -0.38 -13.79
CA LEU A 7 50.61 -0.17 -13.48
C LEU A 7 49.84 -1.51 -13.38
N ASN A 8 50.17 -2.47 -14.26
CA ASN A 8 49.59 -3.82 -14.21
C ASN A 8 50.06 -4.60 -12.98
N GLU A 9 51.33 -4.48 -12.60
CA GLU A 9 51.89 -5.11 -11.41
C GLU A 9 51.24 -4.54 -10.13
N GLN A 10 51.06 -3.22 -10.04
CA GLN A 10 50.32 -2.60 -8.94
C GLN A 10 48.85 -3.03 -8.87
N LYS A 11 48.18 -3.19 -10.03
CA LYS A 11 46.80 -3.68 -10.09
C LYS A 11 46.70 -5.13 -9.60
N ILE A 12 47.61 -6.00 -10.03
CA ILE A 12 47.67 -7.41 -9.60
C ILE A 12 47.94 -7.49 -8.10
N LYS A 13 48.90 -6.71 -7.58
CA LYS A 13 49.23 -6.68 -6.14
C LYS A 13 48.04 -6.29 -5.27
N LYS A 14 47.33 -5.21 -5.62
CA LYS A 14 46.10 -4.78 -4.90
C LYS A 14 45.01 -5.86 -4.89
N GLN A 15 44.90 -6.62 -5.97
CA GLN A 15 43.92 -7.71 -6.04
C GLN A 15 44.33 -8.92 -5.20
N ILE A 16 45.60 -9.31 -5.21
CA ILE A 16 46.12 -10.38 -4.34
C ILE A 16 45.89 -10.02 -2.87
N GLU A 17 46.18 -8.77 -2.49
CA GLU A 17 45.89 -8.25 -1.16
C GLU A 17 44.39 -8.35 -0.84
N SER A 18 43.51 -7.91 -1.74
CA SER A 18 42.05 -8.01 -1.57
C SER A 18 41.54 -9.44 -1.40
N ILE A 19 42.09 -10.40 -2.16
CA ILE A 19 41.76 -11.83 -2.03
C ILE A 19 42.22 -12.33 -0.65
N GLY A 20 43.46 -12.02 -0.26
CA GLY A 20 44.00 -12.37 1.06
C GLY A 20 43.14 -11.85 2.21
N TYR A 21 42.77 -10.57 2.19
CA TYR A 21 41.87 -9.97 3.17
C TYR A 21 40.51 -10.67 3.20
N SER A 22 39.94 -11.00 2.04
CA SER A 22 38.64 -11.67 1.95
C SER A 22 38.68 -13.08 2.54
N VAL A 23 39.76 -13.84 2.31
CA VAL A 23 39.95 -15.18 2.89
C VAL A 23 40.11 -15.11 4.41
N VAL A 24 40.88 -14.14 4.91
CA VAL A 24 41.07 -13.93 6.36
C VAL A 24 39.75 -13.53 7.02
N ALA A 25 39.02 -12.57 6.43
CA ALA A 25 37.71 -12.14 6.92
C ALA A 25 36.71 -13.30 6.91
N THR A 26 36.68 -14.09 5.84
CA THR A 26 35.81 -15.26 5.73
C THR A 26 36.12 -16.32 6.78
N SER A 27 37.40 -16.53 7.08
CA SER A 27 37.83 -17.43 8.15
C SER A 27 37.42 -16.91 9.53
N PHE A 28 37.58 -15.61 9.79
CA PHE A 28 37.17 -14.99 11.05
C PHE A 28 35.64 -15.05 11.29
N PHE A 29 34.85 -14.79 10.24
CA PHE A 29 33.38 -14.86 10.30
C PHE A 29 32.81 -16.26 10.01
N HIS A 30 33.65 -17.29 9.93
CA HIS A 30 33.21 -18.66 9.67
C HIS A 30 32.15 -19.20 10.64
N PRO A 31 32.15 -18.87 11.96
CA PRO A 31 31.09 -19.27 12.89
C PRO A 31 29.66 -18.95 12.41
N VAL A 32 29.49 -17.88 11.64
CA VAL A 32 28.20 -17.49 11.03
C VAL A 32 27.78 -18.49 9.95
N SER A 33 28.73 -18.88 9.09
CA SER A 33 28.50 -19.84 8.01
C SER A 33 28.32 -21.26 8.54
N PHE A 34 29.08 -21.63 9.58
CA PHE A 34 28.92 -22.88 10.34
C PHE A 34 27.49 -23.02 10.86
N THR A 35 27.03 -22.02 11.61
CA THR A 35 25.69 -22.03 12.22
C THR A 35 24.59 -22.05 11.17
N ARG A 36 24.73 -21.24 10.11
CA ARG A 36 23.77 -21.24 8.99
C ARG A 36 23.67 -22.61 8.32
N THR A 37 24.79 -23.29 8.10
CA THR A 37 24.83 -24.60 7.45
C THR A 37 24.07 -25.64 8.28
N LEU A 38 24.28 -25.68 9.60
CA LEU A 38 23.53 -26.56 10.50
C LEU A 38 22.01 -26.27 10.47
N MET A 39 21.63 -24.99 10.51
CA MET A 39 20.22 -24.59 10.42
C MET A 39 19.60 -24.98 9.07
N GLN A 40 20.35 -24.83 7.96
CA GLN A 40 19.90 -25.24 6.62
C GLN A 40 19.68 -26.75 6.52
N LEU A 41 20.52 -27.54 7.18
CA LEU A 41 20.38 -29.00 7.29
C LEU A 41 19.26 -29.43 8.26
N GLY A 42 18.56 -28.49 8.90
CA GLY A 42 17.46 -28.78 9.82
C GLY A 42 17.90 -29.24 11.21
N HIS A 43 19.16 -28.99 11.58
CA HIS A 43 19.65 -29.34 12.90
C HIS A 43 19.24 -28.30 13.95
N GLU A 44 18.12 -28.54 14.63
CA GLU A 44 17.58 -27.67 15.68
C GLU A 44 17.39 -28.47 16.99
N PRO A 45 18.48 -28.86 17.69
CA PRO A 45 18.42 -29.73 18.87
C PRO A 45 17.97 -29.01 20.15
N PHE A 46 17.87 -27.68 20.08
CA PHE A 46 17.66 -26.82 21.24
C PHE A 46 16.18 -26.51 21.41
N PRO A 47 15.69 -26.38 22.66
CA PRO A 47 14.28 -26.14 22.92
C PRO A 47 13.80 -24.81 22.34
N LEU A 48 12.52 -24.79 21.97
CA LEU A 48 11.85 -23.57 21.52
C LEU A 48 11.74 -22.54 22.66
N GLU A 49 12.00 -21.29 22.34
CA GLU A 49 11.84 -20.16 23.24
C GLU A 49 10.47 -19.51 23.02
N LYS A 50 9.76 -19.19 24.11
CA LYS A 50 8.53 -18.40 24.03
C LYS A 50 8.90 -16.92 23.87
N GLY A 51 8.43 -16.30 22.80
CA GLY A 51 8.66 -14.88 22.53
C GLY A 51 7.43 -14.21 21.96
N LYS A 52 7.54 -12.89 21.70
CA LYS A 52 6.54 -12.15 20.92
C LYS A 52 7.08 -11.93 19.50
N VAL A 53 6.26 -12.22 18.48
CA VAL A 53 6.58 -12.00 17.03
C VAL A 53 7.16 -10.60 16.76
N TYR A 54 6.71 -9.61 17.53
CA TYR A 54 7.27 -8.27 17.57
C TYR A 54 7.61 -7.94 19.01
N VAL A 55 8.86 -7.53 19.27
CA VAL A 55 9.48 -7.31 20.59
C VAL A 55 8.57 -6.55 21.56
N PHE A 56 7.74 -5.63 21.07
CA PHE A 56 6.84 -4.82 21.90
C PHE A 56 5.34 -5.13 21.75
N PHE A 57 4.86 -5.75 20.65
CA PHE A 57 3.41 -5.79 20.34
C PHE A 57 2.91 -7.04 19.61
N GLY A 58 3.72 -8.10 19.50
CA GLY A 58 3.36 -9.32 18.76
C GLY A 58 2.60 -10.38 19.57
N ARG A 59 1.91 -11.28 18.85
CA ARG A 59 1.34 -12.51 19.41
C ARG A 59 2.43 -13.36 20.06
N GLN A 60 2.06 -14.16 21.06
CA GLN A 60 2.97 -15.12 21.66
C GLN A 60 3.21 -16.25 20.66
N ALA A 61 4.47 -16.50 20.34
CA ALA A 61 4.87 -17.55 19.41
C ALA A 61 6.08 -18.28 19.96
N TYR A 62 6.29 -19.51 19.49
CA TYR A 62 7.52 -20.23 19.72
C TYR A 62 8.55 -19.83 18.68
N PHE A 63 9.76 -19.62 19.15
CA PHE A 63 10.91 -19.28 18.34
C PHE A 63 11.97 -20.35 18.49
N LEU A 64 12.58 -20.72 17.37
CA LEU A 64 13.87 -21.38 17.41
C LEU A 64 14.92 -20.41 18.00
N PRO A 65 15.92 -20.93 18.70
CA PRO A 65 17.02 -20.13 19.22
C PRO A 65 17.61 -19.20 18.16
N ASN A 66 17.84 -17.96 18.58
CA ASN A 66 18.56 -17.02 17.74
C ASN A 66 20.02 -17.47 17.55
N PHE A 67 20.68 -16.88 16.56
CA PHE A 67 22.05 -17.21 16.17
C PHE A 67 23.03 -17.23 17.35
N TYR A 68 22.98 -16.23 18.24
CA TYR A 68 23.88 -16.16 19.38
C TYR A 68 23.63 -17.30 20.37
N HIS A 69 22.36 -17.57 20.68
CA HIS A 69 22.00 -18.64 21.61
C HIS A 69 22.36 -20.01 21.03
N TYR A 70 22.06 -20.24 19.76
CA TYR A 70 22.44 -21.46 19.04
C TYR A 70 23.96 -21.68 19.07
N LEU A 71 24.74 -20.67 18.69
CA LEU A 71 26.20 -20.74 18.63
C LEU A 71 26.80 -20.94 20.03
N ASN A 72 26.28 -20.23 21.03
CA ASN A 72 26.76 -20.33 22.41
C ASN A 72 26.47 -21.72 23.01
N ASN A 73 25.30 -22.30 22.75
CA ASN A 73 25.00 -23.67 23.22
C ASN A 73 25.90 -24.71 22.55
N PHE A 74 26.23 -24.53 21.27
CA PHE A 74 27.23 -25.35 20.58
C PHE A 74 28.63 -25.19 21.16
N TYR A 75 29.05 -23.94 21.43
CA TYR A 75 30.31 -23.63 22.09
C TYR A 75 30.44 -24.33 23.45
N LEU A 76 29.39 -24.26 24.28
CA LEU A 76 29.39 -24.85 25.61
C LEU A 76 29.37 -26.38 25.59
N SER A 77 28.73 -27.00 24.59
CA SER A 77 28.61 -28.46 24.50
C SER A 77 29.81 -29.14 23.83
N HIS A 78 30.42 -28.50 22.82
CA HIS A 78 31.47 -29.14 21.98
C HIS A 78 32.79 -28.35 21.92
N GLY A 79 32.88 -27.20 22.58
CA GLY A 79 34.09 -26.38 22.65
C GLY A 79 34.35 -25.49 21.44
N PHE A 80 35.34 -24.60 21.58
CA PHE A 80 35.68 -23.57 20.58
C PHE A 80 36.09 -24.14 19.21
N ALA A 81 36.93 -25.17 19.21
CA ALA A 81 37.51 -25.72 17.97
C ALA A 81 36.44 -26.26 17.01
N THR A 82 35.34 -26.79 17.55
CA THR A 82 34.24 -27.40 16.79
C THR A 82 33.51 -26.37 15.91
N ILE A 83 33.41 -25.12 16.35
CA ILE A 83 32.76 -24.04 15.60
C ILE A 83 33.53 -23.67 14.32
N TYR A 84 34.83 -23.97 14.29
CA TYR A 84 35.70 -23.77 13.14
C TYR A 84 35.80 -25.01 12.24
N THR A 85 34.96 -26.01 12.45
CA THR A 85 34.85 -27.19 11.57
C THR A 85 34.38 -26.77 10.18
N GLY A 86 35.12 -27.15 9.14
CA GLY A 86 34.83 -26.78 7.76
C GLY A 86 35.52 -25.49 7.28
N VAL A 87 36.24 -24.77 8.17
CA VAL A 87 36.87 -23.49 7.83
C VAL A 87 37.88 -23.60 6.69
N GLY A 88 38.65 -24.70 6.63
CA GLY A 88 39.63 -24.93 5.57
C GLY A 88 38.99 -25.07 4.19
N GLY A 89 37.87 -25.79 4.09
CA GLY A 89 37.10 -25.91 2.86
C GLY A 89 36.48 -24.57 2.44
N HIS A 90 35.93 -23.82 3.39
CA HIS A 90 35.32 -22.51 3.13
C HIS A 90 36.35 -21.45 2.67
N ALA A 91 37.52 -21.40 3.32
CA ALA A 91 38.61 -20.52 2.94
C ALA A 91 39.12 -20.81 1.52
N LEU A 92 39.31 -22.09 1.18
CA LEU A 92 39.80 -22.50 -0.14
C LEU A 92 38.75 -22.29 -1.24
N GLN A 93 37.48 -22.57 -0.96
CA GLN A 93 36.35 -22.23 -1.82
C GLN A 93 36.31 -20.73 -2.14
N THR A 94 36.47 -19.87 -1.12
CA THR A 94 36.49 -18.41 -1.29
C THR A 94 37.68 -17.96 -2.12
N PHE A 95 38.87 -18.50 -1.85
CA PHE A 95 40.08 -18.22 -2.62
C PHE A 95 39.91 -18.57 -4.10
N LEU A 96 39.41 -19.77 -4.41
CA LEU A 96 39.20 -20.24 -5.78
C LEU A 96 38.13 -19.42 -6.49
N HIS A 97 37.05 -19.06 -5.81
CA HIS A 97 35.97 -18.26 -6.39
C HIS A 97 36.45 -16.86 -6.80
N LEU A 98 37.21 -16.19 -5.92
CA LEU A 98 37.73 -14.84 -6.17
C LEU A 98 38.85 -14.84 -7.22
N SER A 99 39.80 -15.76 -7.09
CA SER A 99 40.93 -15.88 -8.04
C SER A 99 40.44 -16.28 -9.43
N GLY A 100 39.52 -17.24 -9.51
CA GLY A 100 38.86 -17.61 -10.77
C GLY A 100 38.10 -16.44 -11.38
N GLY A 101 37.40 -15.66 -10.56
CA GLY A 101 36.68 -14.48 -11.00
C GLY A 101 37.57 -13.43 -11.65
N PHE A 102 38.73 -13.18 -11.04
CA PHE A 102 39.74 -12.29 -11.60
C PHE A 102 40.28 -12.79 -12.94
N VAL A 103 40.73 -14.04 -12.99
CA VAL A 103 41.30 -14.64 -14.21
C VAL A 103 40.29 -14.63 -15.36
N ILE A 104 39.04 -15.01 -15.11
CA ILE A 104 37.97 -15.00 -16.11
C ILE A 104 37.71 -13.57 -16.60
N THR A 105 37.70 -12.59 -15.70
CA THR A 105 37.50 -11.18 -16.06
C THR A 105 38.61 -10.69 -16.99
N GLU A 106 39.87 -11.01 -16.70
CA GLU A 106 41.01 -10.64 -17.54
C GLU A 106 40.98 -11.35 -18.91
N ILE A 107 40.60 -12.64 -18.96
CA ILE A 107 40.40 -13.37 -20.21
C ILE A 107 39.30 -12.73 -21.06
N LEU A 108 38.14 -12.43 -20.45
CA LEU A 108 37.02 -11.79 -21.13
C LEU A 108 37.38 -10.40 -21.65
N ASN A 109 38.17 -9.64 -20.90
CA ASN A 109 38.65 -8.32 -21.33
C ASN A 109 39.65 -8.42 -22.48
N ARG A 110 40.55 -9.41 -22.46
CA ARG A 110 41.58 -9.57 -23.49
C ARG A 110 41.03 -10.09 -24.82
N TYR A 111 40.16 -11.10 -24.78
CA TYR A 111 39.71 -11.78 -25.99
C TYR A 111 38.33 -11.31 -26.49
N TYR A 112 37.50 -10.73 -25.62
CA TYR A 112 36.15 -10.28 -25.97
C TYR A 112 35.86 -8.83 -25.53
N PRO A 113 36.76 -7.85 -25.80
CA PRO A 113 36.62 -6.47 -25.31
C PRO A 113 35.35 -5.76 -25.80
N GLU A 114 34.95 -6.00 -27.06
CA GLU A 114 33.85 -5.28 -27.73
C GLU A 114 32.49 -5.98 -27.70
N VAL A 115 32.44 -7.23 -27.27
CA VAL A 115 31.18 -8.00 -27.21
C VAL A 115 30.23 -7.29 -26.24
N GLY A 116 29.27 -6.52 -26.79
CA GLY A 116 28.24 -5.79 -26.05
C GLY A 116 28.49 -4.31 -25.71
N GLY A 117 29.55 -3.66 -26.23
CA GLY A 117 29.89 -2.22 -26.00
C GLY A 117 31.26 -2.01 -25.35
N ASN A 118 31.75 -0.77 -25.15
CA ASN A 118 33.06 -0.49 -24.50
C ASN A 118 32.93 -0.41 -22.96
N ILE A 119 33.93 -0.88 -22.20
CA ILE A 119 33.99 -0.84 -20.72
C ILE A 119 34.03 0.60 -20.21
N GLU A 120 34.71 1.50 -20.92
CA GLU A 120 34.92 2.87 -20.46
C GLU A 120 33.62 3.69 -20.40
N ASP A 121 32.63 3.31 -21.22
CA ASP A 121 31.31 3.96 -21.29
C ASP A 121 30.41 3.67 -20.08
N LEU A 122 30.69 2.61 -19.29
CA LEU A 122 29.97 2.30 -18.04
C LEU A 122 30.13 3.40 -16.98
N LYS A 123 31.20 4.19 -17.06
CA LYS A 123 31.45 5.29 -16.12
C LYS A 123 30.61 6.54 -16.43
N ASN A 124 30.10 6.67 -17.67
CA ASN A 124 29.33 7.82 -18.15
C ASN A 124 27.93 7.43 -18.64
N LEU A 125 27.24 6.57 -17.88
CA LEU A 125 25.90 6.04 -18.23
C LEU A 125 24.85 7.13 -18.51
N ASN A 126 24.97 8.32 -17.93
CA ASN A 126 23.95 9.38 -17.99
C ASN A 126 23.76 9.98 -19.39
N ASN A 127 24.79 9.94 -20.24
CA ASN A 127 24.75 10.55 -21.58
C ASN A 127 24.39 9.58 -22.70
N LEU A 128 24.16 8.30 -22.37
CA LEU A 128 23.94 7.24 -23.36
C LEU A 128 22.45 7.07 -23.68
N ASP A 129 22.13 6.66 -24.91
CA ASP A 129 20.76 6.35 -25.31
C ASP A 129 20.20 5.11 -24.56
N ASN A 130 18.87 4.98 -24.46
CA ASN A 130 18.22 3.85 -23.77
C ASN A 130 18.65 2.49 -24.33
N TYR A 131 18.82 2.42 -25.66
CA TYR A 131 19.28 1.22 -26.33
C TYR A 131 20.75 0.89 -25.97
N GLN A 132 21.61 1.91 -25.91
CA GLN A 132 23.02 1.75 -25.53
C GLN A 132 23.17 1.32 -24.06
N GLN A 133 22.39 1.92 -23.16
CA GLN A 133 22.38 1.52 -21.75
C GLN A 133 21.91 0.07 -21.58
N PHE A 134 20.86 -0.34 -22.30
CA PHE A 134 20.39 -1.73 -22.30
C PHE A 134 21.49 -2.70 -22.76
N ARG A 135 22.17 -2.39 -23.88
CA ARG A 135 23.26 -3.20 -24.42
C ARG A 135 24.41 -3.38 -23.42
N LEU A 136 24.81 -2.31 -22.74
CA LEU A 136 25.86 -2.36 -21.71
C LEU A 136 25.45 -3.18 -20.49
N ARG A 137 24.21 -3.06 -20.01
CA ARG A 137 23.69 -3.84 -18.88
C ARG A 137 23.52 -5.32 -19.25
N LEU A 138 23.04 -5.60 -20.45
CA LEU A 138 22.92 -6.96 -20.98
C LEU A 138 24.31 -7.65 -21.04
N ARG A 139 25.31 -6.92 -21.55
CA ARG A 139 26.70 -7.37 -21.60
C ARG A 139 27.26 -7.68 -20.23
N ASP A 140 27.07 -6.78 -19.25
CA ASP A 140 27.51 -6.99 -17.87
C ASP A 140 26.86 -8.24 -17.27
N GLY A 141 25.55 -8.44 -17.50
CA GLY A 141 24.83 -9.65 -17.12
C GLY A 141 25.41 -10.94 -17.72
N ILE A 142 25.72 -10.94 -19.02
CA ILE A 142 26.32 -12.10 -19.70
C ILE A 142 27.71 -12.42 -19.15
N ARG A 143 28.57 -11.41 -18.99
CA ARG A 143 29.93 -11.59 -18.48
C ARG A 143 29.93 -12.12 -17.04
N LYS A 144 29.09 -11.54 -16.17
CA LYS A 144 28.90 -12.02 -14.79
C LYS A 144 28.30 -13.42 -14.76
N THR A 145 27.42 -13.77 -15.71
CA THR A 145 26.90 -15.13 -15.84
C THR A 145 28.02 -16.13 -16.09
N ILE A 146 28.88 -15.88 -17.09
CA ILE A 146 30.03 -16.75 -17.41
C ILE A 146 30.93 -16.91 -16.17
N GLN A 147 31.24 -15.81 -15.51
CA GLN A 147 32.05 -15.80 -14.30
C GLN A 147 31.42 -16.64 -13.18
N VAL A 148 30.15 -16.40 -12.85
CA VAL A 148 29.45 -17.09 -11.77
C VAL A 148 29.33 -18.59 -12.04
N VAL A 149 29.03 -19.01 -13.27
CA VAL A 149 28.94 -20.44 -13.61
C VAL A 149 30.29 -21.12 -13.45
N ILE A 150 31.35 -20.59 -14.06
CA ILE A 150 32.68 -21.22 -14.02
C ILE A 150 33.24 -21.21 -12.59
N CYS A 151 33.15 -20.09 -11.87
CA CYS A 151 33.61 -20.02 -10.48
C CYS A 151 32.82 -20.95 -9.55
N SER A 152 31.51 -21.13 -9.78
CA SER A 152 30.70 -22.08 -9.01
C SER A 152 31.16 -23.51 -9.24
N VAL A 153 31.47 -23.89 -10.48
CA VAL A 153 32.01 -25.22 -10.81
C VAL A 153 33.37 -25.45 -10.16
N ILE A 154 34.32 -24.51 -10.32
CA ILE A 154 35.69 -24.65 -9.79
C ILE A 154 35.69 -24.75 -8.26
N SER A 155 34.83 -23.98 -7.59
CA SER A 155 34.82 -23.89 -6.13
C SER A 155 33.92 -24.93 -5.44
N ARG A 156 33.05 -25.63 -6.18
CA ARG A 156 32.05 -26.56 -5.60
C ARG A 156 32.65 -27.71 -4.77
N PRO A 157 33.72 -28.40 -5.19
CA PRO A 157 34.28 -29.51 -4.40
C PRO A 157 34.60 -29.12 -2.96
N PHE A 158 35.16 -27.93 -2.75
CA PHE A 158 35.50 -27.43 -1.42
C PHE A 158 34.28 -26.92 -0.65
N THR A 159 33.22 -26.48 -1.34
CA THR A 159 31.93 -26.20 -0.70
C THR A 159 31.30 -27.48 -0.14
N VAL A 160 31.29 -28.56 -0.92
CA VAL A 160 30.74 -29.86 -0.49
C VAL A 160 31.54 -30.42 0.69
N VAL A 161 32.87 -30.34 0.63
CA VAL A 161 33.74 -30.71 1.75
C VAL A 161 33.40 -29.93 3.02
N ALA A 162 33.31 -28.60 2.93
CA ALA A 162 32.98 -27.77 4.09
C ALA A 162 31.60 -28.12 4.68
N ILE A 163 30.58 -28.30 3.84
CA ILE A 163 29.23 -28.66 4.29
C ILE A 163 29.23 -30.03 4.97
N ARG A 164 29.92 -31.04 4.41
CA ARG A 164 29.97 -32.40 4.99
C ARG A 164 30.80 -32.47 6.27
N GLN A 165 31.88 -31.71 6.36
CA GLN A 165 32.64 -31.54 7.61
C GLN A 165 31.75 -30.97 8.72
N ILE A 166 30.84 -30.04 8.40
CA ILE A 166 29.86 -29.50 9.37
C ILE A 166 28.76 -30.53 9.66
N ALA A 167 28.23 -31.18 8.62
CA ALA A 167 27.10 -32.11 8.73
C ALA A 167 27.39 -33.34 9.60
N GLN A 168 28.64 -33.81 9.65
CA GLN A 168 29.02 -34.96 10.49
C GLN A 168 28.76 -34.72 11.99
N LEU A 169 28.72 -33.45 12.42
CA LEU A 169 28.44 -33.08 13.81
C LEU A 169 26.99 -33.40 14.22
N ILE A 170 26.07 -33.48 13.25
CA ILE A 170 24.66 -33.84 13.50
C ILE A 170 24.58 -35.27 14.06
N GLY A 171 25.42 -36.18 13.56
CA GLY A 171 25.48 -37.58 13.98
C GLY A 171 26.57 -37.89 15.00
N ASN A 172 27.32 -36.89 15.50
CA ASN A 172 28.55 -37.09 16.27
C ASN A 172 29.54 -38.03 15.58
N GLU A 173 29.64 -37.92 14.26
CA GLU A 173 30.51 -38.76 13.41
C GLU A 173 31.91 -38.14 13.28
N THR A 174 32.93 -39.00 13.11
CA THR A 174 34.34 -38.59 12.98
C THR A 174 34.94 -38.93 11.61
N LYS A 175 34.10 -39.07 10.57
CA LYS A 175 34.48 -39.48 9.21
C LYS A 175 35.46 -38.49 8.54
N TYR A 176 35.31 -37.20 8.79
CA TYR A 176 36.05 -36.12 8.14
C TYR A 176 36.88 -35.33 9.15
N LEU A 177 38.15 -35.07 8.83
CA LEU A 177 38.99 -34.19 9.65
C LEU A 177 38.37 -32.79 9.72
N PRO A 178 38.21 -32.18 10.92
CA PRO A 178 37.43 -30.94 11.05
C PRO A 178 37.99 -29.73 10.29
N ILE A 179 39.31 -29.57 10.23
CA ILE A 179 39.97 -28.38 9.65
C ILE A 179 40.58 -28.67 8.28
N ASN A 180 41.21 -29.84 8.10
CA ASN A 180 41.93 -30.19 6.88
C ASN A 180 40.95 -30.60 5.75
N PRO A 181 40.86 -29.84 4.64
CA PRO A 181 39.90 -30.13 3.57
C PRO A 181 40.36 -31.23 2.60
N PHE A 182 41.63 -31.64 2.61
CA PHE A 182 42.17 -32.57 1.62
C PHE A 182 41.81 -34.03 1.91
N GLN A 183 41.75 -34.43 3.18
CA GLN A 183 41.32 -35.79 3.54
C GLN A 183 39.85 -36.05 3.13
N PRO A 184 38.89 -35.16 3.43
CA PRO A 184 37.50 -35.33 2.95
C PRO A 184 37.40 -35.29 1.42
N LEU A 185 38.15 -34.41 0.75
CA LEU A 185 38.15 -34.33 -0.71
C LEU A 185 38.53 -35.66 -1.37
N LEU A 186 39.61 -36.29 -0.90
CA LEU A 186 40.07 -37.58 -1.41
C LEU A 186 39.10 -38.72 -1.04
N LEU A 187 38.58 -38.71 0.18
CA LEU A 187 37.64 -39.74 0.65
C LEU A 187 36.34 -39.74 -0.14
N ILE A 188 35.73 -38.57 -0.35
CA ILE A 188 34.50 -38.42 -1.15
C ILE A 188 34.75 -38.86 -2.59
N GLY A 189 35.88 -38.45 -3.18
CA GLY A 189 36.26 -38.86 -4.52
C GLY A 189 36.48 -40.38 -4.67
N ALA A 190 36.92 -41.05 -3.60
CA ALA A 190 37.13 -42.50 -3.60
C ALA A 190 35.82 -43.29 -3.38
N GLU A 191 34.93 -42.82 -2.49
CA GLU A 191 33.69 -43.53 -2.13
C GLU A 191 32.53 -43.26 -3.12
N GLU A 192 32.36 -42.01 -3.54
CA GLU A 192 31.21 -41.57 -4.36
C GLU A 192 31.60 -41.20 -5.79
N GLY A 193 32.90 -41.14 -6.07
CA GLY A 193 33.43 -40.66 -7.34
C GLY A 193 33.30 -39.14 -7.53
N PRO A 194 33.69 -38.63 -8.71
CA PRO A 194 33.56 -37.21 -9.05
C PRO A 194 32.16 -36.61 -8.83
N PRO A 195 31.03 -37.30 -9.14
CA PRO A 195 29.69 -36.72 -8.94
C PRO A 195 29.39 -36.30 -7.50
N GLY A 196 29.93 -37.00 -6.48
CA GLY A 196 29.74 -36.65 -5.07
C GLY A 196 30.28 -35.25 -4.74
N LEU A 197 31.42 -34.87 -5.32
CA LEU A 197 32.04 -33.54 -5.14
C LEU A 197 31.26 -32.41 -5.82
N PHE A 198 30.36 -32.74 -6.75
CA PHE A 198 29.51 -31.78 -7.47
C PHE A 198 28.02 -31.91 -7.10
N SER A 199 27.69 -32.67 -6.05
CA SER A 199 26.30 -32.74 -5.57
C SER A 199 25.78 -31.34 -5.25
N GLY A 200 24.55 -31.02 -5.66
CA GLY A 200 23.92 -29.70 -5.48
C GLY A 200 24.49 -28.57 -6.35
N LEU A 201 25.30 -28.86 -7.38
CA LEU A 201 25.84 -27.85 -8.30
C LEU A 201 24.75 -27.08 -9.06
N MET A 202 23.71 -27.77 -9.54
CA MET A 202 22.65 -27.12 -10.34
C MET A 202 21.89 -26.04 -9.56
N PRO A 203 21.39 -26.27 -8.32
CA PRO A 203 20.82 -25.21 -7.50
C PRO A 203 21.77 -24.02 -7.25
N VAL A 204 23.08 -24.25 -7.09
CA VAL A 204 24.06 -23.15 -6.97
C VAL A 204 24.13 -22.31 -8.24
N ILE A 205 24.17 -22.95 -9.41
CA ILE A 205 24.17 -22.26 -10.70
C ILE A 205 22.88 -21.44 -10.85
N VAL A 206 21.71 -22.03 -10.57
CA VAL A 206 20.42 -21.33 -10.63
C VAL A 206 20.39 -20.15 -9.65
N ASN A 207 20.83 -20.33 -8.40
CA ASN A 207 20.99 -19.25 -7.42
C ASN A 207 21.87 -18.11 -7.96
N GLY A 208 22.99 -18.46 -8.59
CA GLY A 208 23.90 -17.50 -9.23
C GLY A 208 23.25 -16.73 -10.38
N LEU A 209 22.52 -17.42 -11.26
CA LEU A 209 21.82 -16.81 -12.39
C LEU A 209 20.72 -15.84 -11.92
N ILE A 210 19.91 -16.25 -10.93
CA ILE A 210 18.88 -15.39 -10.33
C ILE A 210 19.52 -14.15 -9.72
N SER A 211 20.66 -14.30 -9.03
CA SER A 211 21.40 -13.18 -8.45
C SER A 211 21.88 -12.19 -9.52
N VAL A 212 22.53 -12.68 -10.57
CA VAL A 212 23.07 -11.84 -11.65
C VAL A 212 21.95 -11.14 -12.41
N TRP A 213 20.99 -11.89 -12.95
CA TRP A 213 19.94 -11.32 -13.79
C TRP A 213 18.92 -10.52 -12.99
N GLY A 214 18.53 -10.99 -11.80
CA GLY A 214 17.66 -10.23 -10.91
C GLY A 214 18.26 -8.87 -10.54
N THR A 215 19.56 -8.82 -10.22
CA THR A 215 20.24 -7.56 -9.90
C THR A 215 20.37 -6.66 -11.13
N THR A 216 20.78 -7.21 -12.28
CA THR A 216 20.93 -6.43 -13.53
C THR A 216 19.61 -5.83 -14.01
N ILE A 217 18.52 -6.61 -13.96
CA ILE A 217 17.18 -6.15 -14.39
C ILE A 217 16.67 -5.05 -13.44
N CYS A 218 16.76 -5.27 -12.12
CA CYS A 218 16.33 -4.28 -11.14
C CYS A 218 17.12 -2.98 -11.24
N ILE A 219 18.45 -3.05 -11.36
CA ILE A 219 19.30 -1.85 -11.53
C ILE A 219 18.96 -1.14 -12.85
N TYR A 220 18.74 -1.86 -13.94
CA TYR A 220 18.32 -1.25 -15.21
C TYR A 220 16.96 -0.55 -15.09
N GLY A 221 15.99 -1.15 -14.39
CA GLY A 221 14.70 -0.52 -14.11
C GLY A 221 14.83 0.75 -13.26
N VAL A 222 15.70 0.74 -12.26
CA VAL A 222 16.04 1.93 -11.47
C VAL A 222 16.65 3.00 -12.38
N ASP A 223 17.65 2.65 -13.20
CA ASP A 223 18.27 3.58 -14.14
C ASP A 223 17.26 4.24 -15.09
N LEU A 224 16.32 3.46 -15.65
CA LEU A 224 15.25 3.98 -16.51
C LEU A 224 14.32 4.94 -15.77
N ALA A 225 13.97 4.63 -14.53
CA ALA A 225 13.11 5.49 -13.72
C ALA A 225 13.78 6.83 -13.41
N PHE A 226 15.06 6.82 -13.02
CA PHE A 226 15.84 8.03 -12.79
C PHE A 226 15.99 8.86 -14.07
N LYS A 227 16.23 8.22 -15.22
CA LYS A 227 16.36 8.92 -16.51
C LYS A 227 15.04 9.53 -16.99
N LYS A 228 13.91 8.84 -16.80
CA LYS A 228 12.57 9.39 -17.09
C LYS A 228 12.32 10.63 -16.22
N PHE A 229 12.68 10.55 -14.95
CA PHE A 229 12.57 11.67 -14.02
C PHE A 229 13.43 12.88 -14.45
N GLU A 230 14.71 12.67 -14.82
CA GLU A 230 15.58 13.74 -15.33
C GLU A 230 15.04 14.39 -16.62
N ARG A 231 14.33 13.65 -17.47
CA ARG A 231 13.70 14.21 -18.69
C ARG A 231 12.46 15.04 -18.39
N GLU A 232 11.64 14.63 -17.44
CA GLU A 232 10.43 15.36 -17.04
C GLU A 232 10.76 16.65 -16.27
N PHE A 233 11.92 16.73 -15.61
CA PHE A 233 12.35 17.88 -14.83
C PHE A 233 13.72 18.39 -15.33
N GLN A 234 13.72 19.26 -16.35
CA GLN A 234 14.95 19.80 -16.96
C GLN A 234 15.64 20.86 -16.07
N ASP A 235 14.88 21.56 -15.22
CA ASP A 235 15.35 22.68 -14.37
C ASP A 235 15.77 22.24 -12.95
N LEU A 236 16.45 21.11 -12.81
CA LEU A 236 16.91 20.62 -11.51
C LEU A 236 18.12 21.40 -11.01
N GLU A 237 18.03 21.91 -9.77
CA GLU A 237 19.15 22.58 -9.09
C GLU A 237 20.32 21.62 -8.86
N GLN A 238 21.53 22.16 -8.74
CA GLN A 238 22.74 21.34 -8.59
C GLN A 238 22.71 20.44 -7.34
N GLN A 239 22.11 20.93 -6.26
CA GLN A 239 21.90 20.17 -5.02
C GLN A 239 20.94 18.98 -5.22
N GLU A 240 19.92 19.11 -6.07
CA GLU A 240 18.97 18.03 -6.38
C GLU A 240 19.63 16.93 -7.22
N ARG A 241 20.53 17.30 -8.15
CA ARG A 241 21.33 16.36 -8.94
C ARG A 241 22.28 15.53 -8.07
N GLU A 242 22.90 16.11 -7.06
CA GLU A 242 23.76 15.39 -6.12
C GLU A 242 22.98 14.38 -5.28
N VAL A 243 21.80 14.77 -4.78
CA VAL A 243 20.90 13.87 -4.03
C VAL A 243 20.41 12.71 -4.90
N MET A 244 20.12 12.95 -6.19
CA MET A 244 19.80 11.87 -7.13
C MET A 244 20.94 10.88 -7.31
N ALA A 245 22.16 11.38 -7.52
CA ALA A 245 23.33 10.52 -7.69
C ALA A 245 23.59 9.65 -6.44
N HIS A 246 23.40 10.22 -5.24
CA HIS A 246 23.51 9.47 -4.00
C HIS A 246 22.40 8.43 -3.85
N SER A 247 21.15 8.82 -4.12
CA SER A 247 19.98 7.92 -4.03
C SER A 247 20.10 6.73 -4.98
N ARG A 248 20.56 6.97 -6.21
CA ARG A 248 20.83 5.91 -7.19
C ARG A 248 21.87 4.92 -6.68
N LYS A 249 22.99 5.40 -6.11
CA LYS A 249 24.01 4.53 -5.49
C LYS A 249 23.46 3.72 -4.32
N SER A 250 22.52 4.26 -3.53
CA SER A 250 21.87 3.49 -2.46
C SER A 250 21.09 2.27 -2.97
N PHE A 251 20.50 2.36 -4.17
CA PHE A 251 19.80 1.22 -4.78
C PHE A 251 20.73 0.08 -5.17
N ASP A 252 21.99 0.36 -5.55
CA ASP A 252 22.98 -0.68 -5.85
C ASP A 252 23.23 -1.59 -4.63
N TYR A 253 23.08 -1.06 -3.41
CA TYR A 253 23.18 -1.85 -2.16
C TYR A 253 21.87 -2.53 -1.78
N LEU A 254 20.71 -1.94 -2.10
CA LEU A 254 19.40 -2.46 -1.72
C LEU A 254 18.92 -3.60 -2.63
N VAL A 255 19.16 -3.49 -3.93
CA VAL A 255 18.69 -4.46 -4.93
C VAL A 255 19.16 -5.90 -4.64
N PRO A 256 20.45 -6.16 -4.31
CA PRO A 256 20.90 -7.51 -3.97
C PRO A 256 20.15 -8.12 -2.78
N TYR A 257 19.75 -7.31 -1.80
CA TYR A 257 18.96 -7.78 -0.66
C TYR A 257 17.53 -8.19 -1.06
N LEU A 258 16.89 -7.47 -2.00
CA LEU A 258 15.56 -7.82 -2.50
C LEU A 258 15.59 -9.14 -3.29
N VAL A 259 16.60 -9.29 -4.16
CA VAL A 259 16.81 -10.51 -4.97
C VAL A 259 17.13 -11.72 -4.09
N ASN A 260 17.68 -11.50 -2.89
CA ASN A 260 17.97 -12.55 -1.92
C ASN A 260 16.75 -13.43 -1.61
N THR A 261 15.55 -12.85 -1.59
CA THR A 261 14.30 -13.57 -1.32
C THR A 261 14.03 -14.66 -2.36
N LEU A 262 14.37 -14.43 -3.63
CA LEU A 262 14.14 -15.39 -4.72
C LEU A 262 15.25 -16.44 -4.80
N ARG A 263 16.50 -16.06 -4.51
CA ARG A 263 17.65 -16.95 -4.65
C ARG A 263 17.81 -17.93 -3.48
N TYR A 264 17.44 -17.52 -2.25
CA TYR A 264 17.71 -18.28 -1.02
C TYR A 264 17.20 -19.73 -1.01
N PRO A 265 16.00 -20.06 -1.53
CA PRO A 265 15.53 -21.44 -1.61
C PRO A 265 16.50 -22.40 -2.31
N PHE A 266 17.17 -21.92 -3.37
CA PHE A 266 18.14 -22.72 -4.11
C PHE A 266 19.46 -22.90 -3.35
N GLU A 267 19.81 -21.95 -2.47
CA GLU A 267 20.94 -22.08 -1.55
C GLU A 267 20.69 -23.24 -0.56
N VAL A 268 19.50 -23.28 0.06
CA VAL A 268 19.10 -24.37 0.97
C VAL A 268 19.09 -25.73 0.25
N CYS A 269 18.45 -25.79 -0.93
CA CYS A 269 18.42 -26.99 -1.75
C CYS A 269 19.84 -27.49 -2.09
N SER A 270 20.76 -26.59 -2.47
CA SER A 270 22.17 -26.93 -2.71
C SER A 270 22.85 -27.52 -1.47
N THR A 271 22.59 -26.96 -0.29
CA THR A 271 23.20 -27.41 0.98
C THR A 271 22.69 -28.80 1.37
N VAL A 272 21.39 -29.04 1.28
CA VAL A 272 20.78 -30.35 1.57
C VAL A 272 21.30 -31.40 0.60
N MET A 273 21.34 -31.08 -0.70
CA MET A 273 21.89 -31.99 -1.71
C MET A 273 23.36 -32.32 -1.48
N ALA A 274 24.18 -31.38 -1.00
CA ALA A 274 25.59 -31.64 -0.72
C ALA A 274 25.79 -32.80 0.28
N VAL A 275 24.82 -33.03 1.17
CA VAL A 275 24.83 -34.10 2.17
C VAL A 275 24.03 -35.33 1.72
N ALA A 276 22.99 -35.16 0.89
CA ALA A 276 22.16 -36.26 0.41
C ALA A 276 22.99 -37.38 -0.24
N GLY A 277 22.83 -38.62 0.23
CA GLY A 277 23.54 -39.79 -0.28
C GLY A 277 24.99 -39.97 0.22
N SER A 278 25.48 -39.12 1.14
CA SER A 278 26.88 -39.16 1.62
C SER A 278 27.19 -40.23 2.69
N GLY A 279 26.17 -40.97 3.13
CA GLY A 279 26.27 -41.97 4.21
C GLY A 279 26.41 -41.38 5.61
N LEU A 280 26.41 -40.05 5.75
CA LEU A 280 26.31 -39.36 7.05
C LEU A 280 24.90 -39.53 7.64
N LEU A 281 24.76 -39.46 8.97
CA LEU A 281 23.45 -39.50 9.63
C LEU A 281 22.52 -38.37 9.14
N ALA A 282 23.10 -37.20 8.84
CA ALA A 282 22.39 -36.06 8.27
C ALA A 282 21.79 -36.33 6.87
N SER A 283 22.20 -37.42 6.20
CA SER A 283 21.69 -37.86 4.90
C SER A 283 20.55 -38.89 5.00
N LEU A 284 20.08 -39.17 6.22
CA LEU A 284 18.98 -40.07 6.53
C LEU A 284 17.78 -39.31 7.10
N LEU A 285 16.60 -39.95 7.08
CA LEU A 285 15.42 -39.41 7.75
C LEU A 285 15.67 -39.30 9.27
N PRO A 286 15.23 -38.21 9.92
CA PRO A 286 14.30 -37.18 9.42
C PRO A 286 14.97 -35.98 8.70
N TYR A 287 16.30 -35.91 8.60
CA TYR A 287 17.01 -34.71 8.12
C TYR A 287 16.97 -34.52 6.61
N SER A 288 17.26 -35.57 5.84
CA SER A 288 17.18 -35.55 4.38
C SER A 288 16.96 -36.96 3.84
N PRO A 289 15.97 -37.20 2.97
CA PRO A 289 15.93 -38.42 2.17
C PRO A 289 17.00 -38.37 1.06
N SER A 290 17.22 -39.51 0.38
CA SER A 290 18.09 -39.57 -0.79
C SER A 290 17.38 -39.03 -2.04
N PHE A 291 17.95 -38.02 -2.67
CA PHE A 291 17.41 -37.42 -3.90
C PHE A 291 18.24 -37.82 -5.12
N LYS A 292 17.57 -38.13 -6.24
CA LYS A 292 18.25 -38.36 -7.53
C LYS A 292 18.39 -37.06 -8.32
N HIS A 293 17.36 -36.21 -8.29
CA HIS A 293 17.37 -34.90 -8.92
C HIS A 293 17.20 -33.77 -7.89
N TRP A 294 17.72 -32.59 -8.23
CA TRP A 294 17.62 -31.42 -7.35
C TRP A 294 16.20 -30.87 -7.27
N SER A 295 15.38 -31.09 -8.31
CA SER A 295 13.94 -30.78 -8.30
C SER A 295 13.22 -31.54 -7.20
N ASP A 296 13.53 -32.82 -7.02
CA ASP A 296 12.92 -33.66 -6.00
C ASP A 296 13.24 -33.13 -4.59
N ALA A 297 14.49 -32.67 -4.39
CA ALA A 297 14.90 -32.03 -3.15
C ALA A 297 14.20 -30.68 -2.93
N TYR A 298 14.00 -29.91 -4.00
CA TYR A 298 13.29 -28.64 -3.93
C TYR A 298 11.82 -28.84 -3.58
N ASP A 299 11.14 -29.77 -4.27
CA ASP A 299 9.71 -30.09 -4.08
C ASP A 299 9.45 -30.67 -2.69
N TYR A 300 10.38 -31.50 -2.18
CA TYR A 300 10.32 -32.01 -0.80
C TYR A 300 10.40 -30.87 0.22
N LEU A 301 11.28 -29.89 0.01
CA LEU A 301 11.48 -28.76 0.94
C LEU A 301 10.41 -27.65 0.77
N ALA A 302 9.70 -27.61 -0.36
CA ALA A 302 8.82 -26.50 -0.74
C ALA A 302 7.68 -26.17 0.24
N PRO A 303 6.98 -27.15 0.85
CA PRO A 303 5.85 -26.87 1.72
C PRO A 303 6.22 -25.98 2.91
N HIS A 304 7.34 -26.23 3.60
CA HIS A 304 7.66 -25.53 4.85
C HIS A 304 9.16 -25.28 5.13
N GLU A 305 10.09 -25.70 4.27
CA GLU A 305 11.52 -25.85 4.66
C GLU A 305 12.54 -25.08 3.80
N LEU A 306 12.13 -24.54 2.64
CA LEU A 306 13.01 -23.75 1.74
C LEU A 306 13.57 -22.44 2.34
N ARG A 307 13.13 -22.06 3.54
CA ARG A 307 13.56 -20.84 4.25
C ARG A 307 14.37 -21.13 5.52
N ARG A 308 14.75 -22.39 5.77
CA ARG A 308 15.61 -22.78 6.89
C ARG A 308 16.91 -21.96 6.90
N GLY A 309 17.22 -21.34 8.04
CA GLY A 309 18.41 -20.49 8.21
C GLY A 309 18.35 -19.11 7.53
N ALA A 310 17.21 -18.71 6.92
CA ALA A 310 17.07 -17.40 6.26
C ALA A 310 17.09 -16.23 7.24
N LYS A 311 16.60 -16.48 8.47
CA LYS A 311 16.56 -15.52 9.58
C LYS A 311 17.51 -16.01 10.67
N PHE A 312 18.33 -15.12 11.21
CA PHE A 312 19.22 -15.45 12.33
C PHE A 312 18.66 -15.11 13.70
N PHE A 313 17.81 -14.08 13.80
CA PHE A 313 17.38 -13.56 15.11
C PHE A 313 15.94 -13.92 15.44
N LEU A 314 14.99 -13.54 14.59
CA LEU A 314 13.56 -13.80 14.79
C LEU A 314 13.13 -15.01 13.96
N ARG A 315 13.34 -16.19 14.52
CA ARG A 315 13.11 -17.49 13.87
C ARG A 315 11.82 -18.13 14.41
N GLU A 316 10.68 -17.62 13.97
CA GLU A 316 9.37 -18.17 14.37
C GLU A 316 9.19 -19.60 13.83
N GLU A 317 8.81 -20.52 14.70
CA GLU A 317 8.50 -21.91 14.34
C GLU A 317 7.07 -22.00 13.82
N THR A 318 6.90 -22.48 12.59
CA THR A 318 5.60 -22.47 11.88
C THR A 318 5.00 -23.87 11.68
N GLY A 319 5.52 -24.88 12.37
CA GLY A 319 5.07 -26.27 12.31
C GLY A 319 3.61 -26.51 12.75
N SER A 320 3.23 -27.77 12.91
CA SER A 320 1.85 -28.27 13.06
C SER A 320 1.07 -27.79 14.30
N ILE A 321 1.68 -26.95 15.14
CA ILE A 321 1.18 -26.54 16.45
C ILE A 321 1.29 -25.01 16.54
N ARG A 322 0.16 -24.33 16.74
CA ARG A 322 0.10 -22.88 17.02
C ARG A 322 -0.35 -22.62 18.45
N VAL A 323 -0.01 -21.44 18.97
CA VAL A 323 -0.54 -20.96 20.25
C VAL A 323 -1.77 -20.11 19.95
N GLY A 324 -2.93 -20.59 20.40
CA GLY A 324 -4.20 -19.87 20.35
C GLY A 324 -4.16 -18.59 21.17
N ILE A 325 -5.14 -17.71 20.96
CA ILE A 325 -5.26 -16.42 21.66
C ILE A 325 -5.38 -16.60 23.19
N ASP A 326 -5.80 -17.79 23.62
CA ASP A 326 -5.95 -18.24 25.01
C ASP A 326 -4.70 -18.94 25.60
N ASN A 327 -3.57 -18.91 24.90
CA ASN A 327 -2.33 -19.64 25.23
C ASN A 327 -2.43 -21.17 25.20
N ARG A 328 -3.46 -21.76 24.56
CA ARG A 328 -3.56 -23.22 24.34
C ARG A 328 -2.94 -23.64 23.01
N LEU A 329 -2.59 -24.93 22.91
CA LEU A 329 -2.00 -25.52 21.70
C LEU A 329 -3.12 -25.90 20.72
N GLU A 330 -3.07 -25.35 19.52
CA GLU A 330 -4.01 -25.63 18.42
C GLU A 330 -3.30 -26.46 17.34
N PHE A 331 -3.91 -27.60 16.97
CA PHE A 331 -3.49 -28.42 15.82
C PHE A 331 -4.22 -27.95 14.56
N LEU A 332 -3.49 -27.82 13.44
CA LEU A 332 -4.08 -27.41 12.16
C LEU A 332 -5.02 -28.51 11.60
N LYS A 333 -6.33 -28.30 11.70
CA LYS A 333 -7.34 -28.99 10.88
C LYS A 333 -7.47 -28.26 9.53
N SER A 334 -7.54 -29.04 8.45
CA SER A 334 -8.05 -28.61 7.16
C SER A 334 -9.57 -28.47 7.20
N GLU A 335 -10.12 -27.77 6.20
CA GLU A 335 -11.54 -27.51 5.89
C GLU A 335 -12.01 -26.13 6.41
N ASN A 336 -12.22 -25.19 5.49
CA ASN A 336 -13.43 -24.95 4.68
C ASN A 336 -14.56 -24.45 5.57
N GLU A 337 -14.87 -23.15 5.47
CA GLU A 337 -16.24 -22.59 5.55
C GLU A 337 -16.24 -21.06 5.32
N SER A 338 -16.60 -20.68 4.09
CA SER A 338 -17.64 -19.72 3.64
C SER A 338 -17.76 -18.26 4.14
N CYS A 339 -17.73 -17.35 3.14
CA CYS A 339 -18.44 -16.05 2.96
C CYS A 339 -17.98 -14.79 3.74
N LEU A 340 -18.06 -13.53 3.25
CA LEU A 340 -17.88 -12.80 1.96
C LEU A 340 -17.83 -11.29 2.35
N PHE A 341 -16.97 -10.46 1.73
CA PHE A 341 -16.33 -9.24 2.28
C PHE A 341 -16.56 -7.88 1.54
N THR A 342 -16.22 -6.76 2.19
CA THR A 342 -15.94 -5.39 1.69
C THR A 342 -14.87 -4.70 2.59
N PRO A 343 -14.01 -3.76 2.15
CA PRO A 343 -13.12 -3.06 3.09
C PRO A 343 -13.03 -1.53 2.99
N ARG A 344 -13.10 -0.75 4.11
CA ARG A 344 -12.54 0.64 4.14
C ARG A 344 -12.31 1.42 5.46
N PHE A 345 -11.58 2.55 5.27
CA PHE A 345 -10.76 3.43 6.12
C PHE A 345 -11.41 4.76 6.60
N TRP A 346 -10.65 5.53 7.41
CA TRP A 346 -10.94 6.88 7.92
C TRP A 346 -10.61 8.03 6.93
N HIS A 347 -11.63 8.71 6.38
CA HIS A 347 -11.68 10.18 6.18
C HIS A 347 -13.17 10.62 6.12
N TRP A 348 -13.50 11.74 6.80
CA TRP A 348 -14.83 12.03 7.40
C TRP A 348 -16.00 12.35 6.42
N ARG A 349 -15.93 11.94 5.14
CA ARG A 349 -17.06 12.04 4.17
C ARG A 349 -17.26 10.79 3.29
N SER A 350 -16.25 9.93 3.11
CA SER A 350 -16.36 8.71 2.27
C SER A 350 -16.87 7.47 3.01
N ARG A 351 -17.21 7.62 4.29
CA ARG A 351 -17.58 6.53 5.21
C ARG A 351 -19.00 5.99 4.97
N THR A 352 -19.89 6.81 4.42
CA THR A 352 -21.31 6.48 4.23
C THR A 352 -21.55 5.58 3.02
N THR A 353 -20.82 5.76 1.91
CA THR A 353 -21.09 4.99 0.68
C THR A 353 -20.75 3.51 0.84
N CYS A 354 -19.59 3.14 1.41
CA CYS A 354 -19.27 1.73 1.69
C CYS A 354 -20.28 1.09 2.63
N PHE A 355 -20.62 1.77 3.73
CA PHE A 355 -21.58 1.24 4.68
C PHE A 355 -22.94 1.04 4.02
N ARG A 356 -23.38 1.98 3.20
CA ARG A 356 -24.65 1.85 2.47
C ARG A 356 -24.63 0.76 1.41
N PHE A 357 -23.48 0.51 0.78
CA PHE A 357 -23.31 -0.69 -0.03
C PHE A 357 -23.56 -1.94 0.82
N CYS A 358 -22.97 -2.02 2.02
CA CYS A 358 -23.15 -3.18 2.91
C CYS A 358 -24.62 -3.38 3.28
N VAL A 359 -25.28 -2.34 3.79
CA VAL A 359 -26.70 -2.41 4.19
C VAL A 359 -27.60 -2.71 3.00
N SER A 360 -27.31 -2.16 1.81
CA SER A 360 -28.09 -2.40 0.59
C SER A 360 -28.01 -3.87 0.19
N VAL A 361 -26.79 -4.42 0.15
CA VAL A 361 -26.54 -5.81 -0.23
C VAL A 361 -27.11 -6.78 0.82
N GLU A 362 -27.05 -6.44 2.11
CA GLU A 362 -27.67 -7.22 3.18
C GLU A 362 -29.20 -7.22 3.11
N LYS A 363 -29.82 -6.08 2.78
CA LYS A 363 -31.28 -5.95 2.58
C LYS A 363 -31.79 -6.89 1.46
N GLU A 364 -30.99 -7.10 0.42
CA GLU A 364 -31.27 -8.06 -0.66
C GLU A 364 -30.96 -9.52 -0.29
N GLY A 365 -30.54 -9.79 0.96
CA GLY A 365 -30.34 -11.14 1.50
C GLY A 365 -28.94 -11.72 1.28
N HIS A 366 -27.97 -10.90 0.85
CA HIS A 366 -26.58 -11.34 0.70
C HIS A 366 -25.80 -11.18 2.00
N LYS A 367 -24.80 -12.06 2.22
CA LYS A 367 -23.90 -11.97 3.37
C LYS A 367 -22.80 -10.95 3.11
N VAL A 368 -22.53 -10.09 4.09
CA VAL A 368 -21.53 -9.03 4.00
C VAL A 368 -20.61 -9.05 5.23
N CYS A 369 -19.32 -9.08 5.00
CA CYS A 369 -18.27 -8.90 5.99
C CYS A 369 -17.48 -7.64 5.65
N VAL A 370 -16.91 -6.94 6.64
CA VAL A 370 -16.16 -5.72 6.43
C VAL A 370 -14.72 -5.86 6.92
N VAL A 371 -13.71 -5.89 6.05
CA VAL A 371 -12.28 -5.84 6.42
C VAL A 371 -11.79 -4.39 6.45
N THR A 372 -11.37 -3.88 7.58
CA THR A 372 -10.78 -2.53 7.62
C THR A 372 -9.39 -2.60 8.18
N ASN A 373 -8.52 -1.64 7.81
CA ASN A 373 -7.25 -1.56 8.48
C ASN A 373 -7.32 -0.89 9.85
N GLN A 374 -8.45 -0.30 10.25
CA GLN A 374 -8.61 0.33 11.57
C GLN A 374 -10.07 0.57 11.95
N PHE A 375 -10.43 0.22 13.19
CA PHE A 375 -11.72 0.57 13.81
C PHE A 375 -11.54 1.24 15.17
N SER A 376 -12.46 2.14 15.53
CA SER A 376 -12.56 2.77 16.85
C SER A 376 -14.02 3.08 17.13
N SER A 377 -14.53 2.58 18.25
CA SER A 377 -15.93 2.75 18.71
C SER A 377 -16.28 4.21 18.99
N ASP A 378 -15.30 4.99 19.44
CA ASP A 378 -15.51 6.36 19.92
C ASP A 378 -15.64 7.37 18.78
N HIS A 379 -15.28 6.96 17.57
CA HIS A 379 -15.24 7.81 16.38
C HIS A 379 -15.76 7.08 15.13
N CYS A 380 -16.83 6.29 15.29
CA CYS A 380 -17.59 5.67 14.22
C CYS A 380 -19.01 6.28 14.14
N PHE A 381 -19.66 6.18 12.98
CA PHE A 381 -21.07 6.54 12.83
C PHE A 381 -21.92 5.61 13.70
N GLU A 382 -23.07 6.08 14.19
CA GLU A 382 -23.92 5.24 15.04
C GLU A 382 -24.36 3.98 14.30
N GLU A 383 -24.62 4.10 13.00
CA GLU A 383 -25.02 2.98 12.14
C GLU A 383 -23.93 1.91 11.99
N LEU A 384 -22.64 2.26 12.20
CA LEU A 384 -21.52 1.30 12.18
C LEU A 384 -21.34 0.55 13.51
N LYS A 385 -21.97 1.02 14.60
CA LYS A 385 -21.89 0.33 15.90
C LYS A 385 -22.70 -0.95 15.91
N ASP A 386 -23.79 -0.99 15.13
CA ASP A 386 -24.65 -2.16 14.99
C ASP A 386 -23.97 -3.25 14.13
N PHE A 387 -23.06 -2.86 13.22
CA PHE A 387 -22.31 -3.76 12.32
C PHE A 387 -21.03 -4.37 12.94
N LYS A 388 -20.92 -4.36 14.26
CA LYS A 388 -19.66 -4.66 14.95
C LYS A 388 -19.24 -6.14 14.85
N GLU A 389 -20.19 -7.05 14.71
CA GLU A 389 -19.92 -8.49 14.67
C GLU A 389 -19.30 -8.93 13.33
N ASP A 390 -19.61 -8.23 12.24
CA ASP A 390 -19.13 -8.54 10.88
C ASP A 390 -17.93 -7.71 10.43
N LEU A 391 -17.26 -7.01 11.36
CA LEU A 391 -16.14 -6.12 11.08
C LEU A 391 -14.79 -6.71 11.54
N GLU A 392 -13.90 -6.97 10.59
CA GLU A 392 -12.55 -7.47 10.83
C GLU A 392 -11.48 -6.38 10.67
N VAL A 393 -10.58 -6.26 11.64
CA VAL A 393 -9.53 -5.23 11.61
C VAL A 393 -8.15 -5.81 11.29
N VAL A 394 -7.65 -5.57 10.09
CA VAL A 394 -6.38 -6.13 9.59
C VAL A 394 -5.26 -5.08 9.57
N ALA A 395 -4.10 -5.39 10.15
CA ALA A 395 -2.94 -4.50 10.14
C ALA A 395 -3.15 -3.12 10.83
N GLN A 396 -4.00 -3.07 11.88
CA GLN A 396 -4.23 -1.86 12.70
C GLN A 396 -2.96 -1.29 13.32
N LYS A 397 -2.01 -2.16 13.68
CA LYS A 397 -0.75 -1.79 14.34
C LYS A 397 0.31 -1.25 13.38
N LEU A 398 0.07 -1.25 12.06
CA LEU A 398 1.02 -0.65 11.12
C LEU A 398 0.99 0.88 11.18
N PRO A 399 2.15 1.54 11.15
CA PRO A 399 2.23 2.98 11.28
C PRO A 399 1.47 3.68 10.14
N ARG A 400 0.80 4.80 10.45
CA ARG A 400 0.10 5.64 9.46
C ARG A 400 1.07 6.45 8.61
N SER A 401 2.27 6.69 9.12
CA SER A 401 3.35 7.41 8.49
C SER A 401 4.66 6.98 9.12
N ILE A 402 5.75 7.07 8.35
CA ILE A 402 7.10 6.80 8.83
C ILE A 402 7.74 8.16 9.11
N PHE A 403 8.04 8.46 10.38
CA PHE A 403 8.52 9.77 10.84
C PHE A 403 7.65 10.96 10.40
N GLY A 404 6.33 10.79 10.36
CA GLY A 404 5.41 11.84 9.89
C GLY A 404 5.36 12.01 8.36
N LYS A 405 6.10 11.20 7.59
CA LYS A 405 6.14 11.21 6.11
C LYS A 405 5.63 9.87 5.52
N PHE A 406 5.50 9.79 4.19
CA PHE A 406 5.13 8.56 3.46
C PHE A 406 3.77 7.93 3.83
N SER A 407 2.77 8.76 4.17
CA SER A 407 1.44 8.27 4.54
C SER A 407 0.76 7.45 3.44
N ALA A 408 0.84 7.91 2.18
CA ALA A 408 0.22 7.18 1.06
C ALA A 408 0.85 5.78 0.84
N LEU A 409 2.17 5.63 0.96
CA LEU A 409 2.85 4.34 0.88
C LEU A 409 2.44 3.41 2.02
N CYS A 410 2.38 3.94 3.25
CA CYS A 410 1.90 3.16 4.38
C CYS A 410 0.45 2.70 4.18
N ALA A 411 -0.41 3.54 3.59
CA ALA A 411 -1.76 3.15 3.21
C ALA A 411 -1.76 2.04 2.15
N TYR A 412 -0.99 2.19 1.06
CA TYR A 412 -0.90 1.19 -0.01
C TYR A 412 -0.44 -0.17 0.53
N ILE A 413 0.61 -0.19 1.35
CA ILE A 413 1.11 -1.43 1.99
C ILE A 413 0.02 -2.07 2.85
N ARG A 414 -0.69 -1.29 3.68
CA ARG A 414 -1.78 -1.77 4.52
C ARG A 414 -2.92 -2.37 3.70
N PHE A 415 -3.29 -1.74 2.60
CA PHE A 415 -4.32 -2.24 1.68
C PHE A 415 -3.88 -3.51 0.95
N CYS A 416 -2.62 -3.60 0.51
CA CYS A 416 -2.10 -4.81 -0.10
C CYS A 416 -2.06 -5.98 0.90
N ILE A 417 -1.71 -5.73 2.17
CA ILE A 417 -1.78 -6.75 3.23
C ILE A 417 -3.22 -7.19 3.48
N ALA A 418 -4.18 -6.25 3.50
CA ALA A 418 -5.60 -6.59 3.61
C ALA A 418 -6.07 -7.43 2.41
N ALA A 419 -5.63 -7.12 1.18
CA ALA A 419 -5.93 -7.91 0.01
C ALA A 419 -5.36 -9.32 0.07
N PHE A 420 -4.10 -9.48 0.52
CA PHE A 420 -3.53 -10.82 0.75
C PHE A 420 -4.30 -11.58 1.83
N TYR A 421 -4.66 -10.91 2.93
CA TYR A 421 -5.50 -11.51 3.97
C TYR A 421 -6.81 -12.06 3.36
N VAL A 422 -7.50 -11.26 2.54
CA VAL A 422 -8.70 -11.70 1.80
C VAL A 422 -8.39 -12.89 0.89
N CYS A 423 -7.29 -12.86 0.15
CA CYS A 423 -6.90 -13.96 -0.75
C CYS A 423 -6.55 -15.28 -0.04
N PHE A 424 -6.09 -15.21 1.22
CA PHE A 424 -5.70 -16.40 1.98
C PHE A 424 -6.83 -16.95 2.84
N TYR A 425 -7.63 -16.07 3.46
CA TYR A 425 -8.65 -16.47 4.42
C TYR A 425 -10.06 -16.51 3.80
N HIS A 426 -10.29 -15.86 2.65
CA HIS A 426 -11.61 -15.69 2.04
C HIS A 426 -11.61 -15.98 0.53
N ARG A 427 -11.11 -17.17 0.16
CA ARG A 427 -11.00 -17.60 -1.25
C ARG A 427 -12.34 -17.77 -1.96
N ASP A 428 -13.41 -18.11 -1.23
CA ASP A 428 -14.74 -18.40 -1.78
C ASP A 428 -15.57 -17.12 -2.08
N THR A 429 -14.89 -16.05 -2.48
CA THR A 429 -15.49 -14.73 -2.63
C THR A 429 -16.01 -14.52 -4.05
N ASP A 430 -17.32 -14.24 -4.21
CA ASP A 430 -17.93 -14.00 -5.53
C ASP A 430 -17.61 -12.61 -6.08
N LEU A 431 -17.74 -11.59 -5.23
CA LEU A 431 -17.59 -10.17 -5.55
C LEU A 431 -16.78 -9.46 -4.47
N VAL A 432 -15.83 -8.62 -4.89
CA VAL A 432 -15.11 -7.69 -4.01
C VAL A 432 -15.43 -6.26 -4.38
N PHE A 433 -16.03 -5.52 -3.44
CA PHE A 433 -16.14 -4.07 -3.53
C PHE A 433 -14.91 -3.42 -2.90
N CYS A 434 -14.10 -2.72 -3.68
CA CYS A 434 -12.90 -2.02 -3.23
C CYS A 434 -13.07 -0.51 -3.40
N ASP A 435 -12.71 0.28 -2.39
CA ASP A 435 -12.99 1.72 -2.41
C ASP A 435 -11.69 2.54 -2.13
N GLN A 436 -11.44 3.64 -2.87
CA GLN A 436 -10.33 4.64 -2.80
C GLN A 436 -9.06 4.19 -3.48
N ILE A 437 -8.41 3.18 -2.93
CA ILE A 437 -7.04 2.84 -3.30
C ILE A 437 -7.10 1.64 -4.23
N SER A 438 -6.59 1.81 -5.44
CA SER A 438 -6.57 0.76 -6.48
C SER A 438 -5.40 -0.22 -6.34
N ALA A 439 -4.37 0.11 -5.55
CA ALA A 439 -3.20 -0.75 -5.30
C ALA A 439 -3.49 -2.26 -5.02
N PRO A 440 -4.53 -2.65 -4.27
CA PRO A 440 -4.84 -4.06 -4.01
C PRO A 440 -5.48 -4.81 -5.19
N LEU A 441 -6.01 -4.13 -6.22
CA LEU A 441 -6.81 -4.76 -7.28
C LEU A 441 -6.06 -5.87 -8.04
N PRO A 442 -4.77 -5.73 -8.42
CA PRO A 442 -4.04 -6.82 -9.07
C PRO A 442 -3.87 -8.05 -8.19
N ILE A 443 -3.71 -7.87 -6.87
CA ILE A 443 -3.59 -8.98 -5.92
C ILE A 443 -4.92 -9.75 -5.88
N LEU A 444 -6.03 -9.04 -5.73
CA LEU A 444 -7.37 -9.64 -5.73
C LEU A 444 -7.66 -10.38 -7.04
N ARG A 445 -7.28 -9.81 -8.18
CA ARG A 445 -7.50 -10.44 -9.49
C ARG A 445 -6.68 -11.72 -9.67
N LEU A 446 -5.39 -11.68 -9.29
CA LEU A 446 -4.47 -12.80 -9.49
C LEU A 446 -4.73 -13.97 -8.53
N PHE A 447 -5.23 -13.69 -7.32
CA PHE A 447 -5.31 -14.70 -6.26
C PHE A 447 -6.74 -15.08 -5.82
N CYS A 448 -7.76 -14.23 -6.00
CA CYS A 448 -9.14 -14.56 -5.61
C CYS A 448 -10.05 -15.03 -6.77
N GLY A 449 -9.72 -14.75 -8.04
CA GLY A 449 -10.60 -15.10 -9.18
C GLY A 449 -12.02 -14.51 -9.13
N CYS A 450 -12.28 -13.59 -8.19
CA CYS A 450 -13.56 -12.94 -7.92
C CYS A 450 -13.85 -11.78 -8.89
N SER A 451 -15.11 -11.38 -8.98
CA SER A 451 -15.48 -10.13 -9.67
C SER A 451 -15.06 -8.93 -8.82
N ILE A 452 -14.51 -7.89 -9.42
CA ILE A 452 -13.94 -6.75 -8.69
C ILE A 452 -14.67 -5.47 -9.10
N LEU A 453 -15.35 -4.86 -8.13
CA LEU A 453 -16.03 -3.59 -8.26
C LEU A 453 -15.20 -2.52 -7.54
N PHE A 454 -14.63 -1.57 -8.28
CA PHE A 454 -13.81 -0.50 -7.70
C PHE A 454 -14.56 0.82 -7.66
N TYR A 455 -14.74 1.40 -6.48
CA TYR A 455 -15.38 2.70 -6.30
C TYR A 455 -14.32 3.81 -6.12
N CYS A 456 -14.30 4.74 -7.07
CA CYS A 456 -13.43 5.91 -7.10
C CYS A 456 -14.23 7.16 -6.70
N HIS A 457 -13.98 7.69 -5.50
CA HIS A 457 -14.58 8.98 -5.08
C HIS A 457 -13.91 10.16 -5.77
N TYR A 458 -12.59 10.10 -5.89
CA TYR A 458 -11.73 11.06 -6.57
C TYR A 458 -10.32 10.46 -6.74
N PRO A 459 -9.57 10.77 -7.81
CA PRO A 459 -8.20 10.28 -7.99
C PRO A 459 -7.23 10.71 -6.88
N ASP A 460 -6.50 9.76 -6.29
CA ASP A 460 -5.47 10.03 -5.27
C ASP A 460 -4.33 10.89 -5.85
N LYS A 461 -4.04 10.76 -7.14
CA LYS A 461 -3.10 11.61 -7.91
C LYS A 461 -3.36 13.10 -7.74
N LEU A 462 -4.63 13.50 -7.64
CA LEU A 462 -5.06 14.90 -7.55
C LEU A 462 -5.21 15.39 -6.11
N LEU A 463 -5.24 14.51 -5.11
CA LEU A 463 -5.34 14.89 -3.69
C LEU A 463 -4.03 15.48 -3.14
N ALA A 464 -2.89 15.23 -3.79
CA ALA A 464 -1.57 15.74 -3.39
C ALA A 464 -1.17 17.01 -4.17
N ILE A 465 -1.86 18.13 -3.88
CA ILE A 465 -1.73 19.40 -4.62
C ILE A 465 -0.35 20.06 -4.43
N LYS A 466 0.25 19.97 -3.23
CA LYS A 466 1.53 20.62 -2.89
C LYS A 466 2.73 19.67 -3.06
N ARG A 467 3.49 19.83 -4.15
CA ARG A 467 4.68 19.03 -4.52
C ARG A 467 5.97 19.82 -4.29
N ASP A 468 6.11 20.36 -3.09
CA ASP A 468 7.06 21.43 -2.77
C ASP A 468 8.52 20.98 -2.66
N THR A 469 8.78 19.67 -2.56
CA THR A 469 10.14 19.12 -2.39
C THR A 469 10.46 18.03 -3.40
N PHE A 470 11.73 17.98 -3.82
CA PHE A 470 12.30 16.98 -4.71
C PHE A 470 11.88 15.55 -4.36
N LEU A 471 12.13 15.12 -3.12
CA LEU A 471 11.84 13.77 -2.64
C LEU A 471 10.35 13.43 -2.73
N LYS A 472 9.48 14.42 -2.51
CA LYS A 472 8.02 14.24 -2.60
C LYS A 472 7.56 14.10 -4.05
N ARG A 473 8.20 14.79 -5.00
CA ARG A 473 7.94 14.64 -6.44
C ARG A 473 8.32 13.24 -6.94
N LEU A 474 9.53 12.79 -6.63
CA LEU A 474 9.99 11.44 -7.01
C LEU A 474 9.11 10.35 -6.40
N TYR A 475 8.81 10.47 -5.10
CA TYR A 475 7.89 9.57 -4.39
C TYR A 475 6.49 9.50 -5.04
N ARG A 476 5.89 10.65 -5.39
CA ARG A 476 4.56 10.68 -6.00
C ARG A 476 4.57 10.15 -7.43
N LEU A 477 5.65 10.34 -8.20
CA LEU A 477 5.75 9.77 -9.54
C LEU A 477 5.59 8.24 -9.52
N PHE A 478 6.17 7.53 -8.54
CA PHE A 478 5.97 6.08 -8.40
C PHE A 478 4.52 5.73 -8.02
N ILE A 479 3.95 6.40 -7.02
CA ILE A 479 2.59 6.10 -6.55
C ILE A 479 1.53 6.41 -7.62
N ASP A 480 1.64 7.56 -8.30
CA ASP A 480 0.70 7.99 -9.34
C ASP A 480 0.68 7.00 -10.53
N ASN A 481 1.84 6.45 -10.89
CA ASN A 481 1.93 5.42 -11.93
C ASN A 481 1.31 4.09 -11.48
N ILE A 482 1.49 3.69 -10.22
CA ILE A 482 0.85 2.50 -9.65
C ILE A 482 -0.67 2.66 -9.66
N GLU A 483 -1.19 3.81 -9.22
CA GLU A 483 -2.63 4.06 -9.19
C GLU A 483 -3.26 3.88 -10.58
N THR A 484 -2.66 4.50 -11.60
CA THR A 484 -3.08 4.41 -13.01
C THR A 484 -3.12 2.96 -13.50
N TRP A 485 -2.04 2.21 -13.26
CA TRP A 485 -1.91 0.83 -13.71
C TRP A 485 -2.85 -0.11 -12.98
N THR A 486 -3.06 0.10 -11.68
CA THR A 486 -3.85 -0.81 -10.83
C THR A 486 -5.36 -0.62 -10.97
N MET A 487 -5.86 0.60 -11.25
CA MET A 487 -7.29 0.84 -11.47
C MET A 487 -7.87 -0.01 -12.61
N ASP A 488 -7.08 -0.28 -13.65
CA ASP A 488 -7.52 -1.03 -14.82
C ASP A 488 -7.80 -2.53 -14.52
N TRP A 489 -7.39 -3.02 -13.35
CA TRP A 489 -7.61 -4.41 -12.95
C TRP A 489 -9.00 -4.68 -12.35
N ALA A 490 -9.81 -3.65 -12.10
CA ALA A 490 -11.22 -3.84 -11.73
C ALA A 490 -12.00 -4.49 -12.90
N ASP A 491 -13.16 -5.10 -12.67
CA ASP A 491 -14.10 -5.47 -13.74
C ASP A 491 -14.99 -4.27 -14.11
N GLN A 492 -15.45 -3.55 -13.10
CA GLN A 492 -16.22 -2.32 -13.26
C GLN A 492 -15.75 -1.26 -12.28
N ILE A 493 -15.68 -0.02 -12.78
CA ILE A 493 -15.27 1.14 -12.01
C ILE A 493 -16.49 2.02 -11.79
N LEU A 494 -16.78 2.28 -10.53
CA LEU A 494 -17.86 3.15 -10.08
C LEU A 494 -17.31 4.51 -9.69
N VAL A 495 -18.04 5.56 -10.06
CA VAL A 495 -17.72 6.95 -9.69
C VAL A 495 -18.94 7.59 -9.07
N ASN A 496 -18.72 8.57 -8.19
CA ASN A 496 -19.80 9.23 -7.44
C ASN A 496 -20.61 10.25 -8.26
N SER A 497 -20.12 10.67 -9.43
CA SER A 497 -20.72 11.72 -10.25
C SER A 497 -20.16 11.68 -11.69
N ASN A 498 -20.87 12.29 -12.65
CA ASN A 498 -20.36 12.51 -14.00
C ASN A 498 -19.17 13.49 -14.02
N PHE A 499 -19.12 14.44 -13.10
CA PHE A 499 -17.96 15.30 -12.92
C PHE A 499 -16.71 14.47 -12.59
N THR A 500 -16.80 13.58 -11.61
CA THR A 500 -15.68 12.69 -11.26
C THR A 500 -15.35 11.74 -12.40
N ASN A 501 -16.34 11.27 -13.17
CA ASN A 501 -16.10 10.50 -14.40
C ASN A 501 -15.16 11.25 -15.36
N GLY A 502 -15.49 12.51 -15.70
CA GLY A 502 -14.65 13.34 -16.56
C GLY A 502 -13.25 13.55 -15.99
N VAL A 503 -13.13 13.84 -14.69
CA VAL A 503 -11.83 14.01 -14.03
C VAL A 503 -10.99 12.74 -14.08
N VAL A 504 -11.58 11.55 -13.88
CA VAL A 504 -10.87 10.26 -13.98
C VAL A 504 -10.37 10.04 -15.41
N GLN A 505 -11.20 10.31 -16.42
CA GLN A 505 -10.84 10.17 -17.83
C GLN A 505 -9.69 11.13 -18.24
N GLU A 506 -9.73 12.38 -17.79
CA GLU A 506 -8.65 13.36 -18.02
C GLU A 506 -7.35 12.97 -17.30
N THR A 507 -7.47 12.45 -16.07
CA THR A 507 -6.31 12.14 -15.21
C THR A 507 -5.57 10.87 -15.66
N PHE A 508 -6.30 9.91 -16.21
CA PHE A 508 -5.82 8.58 -16.59
C PHE A 508 -6.16 8.26 -18.05
N PRO A 509 -5.33 8.68 -19.02
CA PRO A 509 -5.59 8.46 -20.45
C PRO A 509 -5.82 6.99 -20.84
N ALA A 510 -5.20 6.05 -20.10
CA ALA A 510 -5.37 4.61 -20.30
C ALA A 510 -6.82 4.13 -20.06
N LEU A 511 -7.60 4.85 -19.25
CA LEU A 511 -8.98 4.50 -18.91
C LEU A 511 -10.03 5.25 -19.75
N THR A 512 -9.62 6.14 -20.67
CA THR A 512 -10.54 6.98 -21.47
C THR A 512 -11.57 6.18 -22.27
N ASN A 513 -11.15 5.01 -22.79
CA ASN A 513 -12.02 4.16 -23.61
C ASN A 513 -12.87 3.18 -22.80
N ARG A 514 -12.77 3.22 -21.47
CA ARG A 514 -13.46 2.28 -20.59
C ARG A 514 -14.75 2.92 -20.04
N PRO A 515 -15.90 2.25 -20.12
CA PRO A 515 -17.14 2.78 -19.56
C PRO A 515 -17.06 2.80 -18.02
N LEU A 516 -17.09 4.00 -17.43
CA LEU A 516 -17.26 4.20 -15.99
C LEU A 516 -18.75 4.33 -15.67
N THR A 517 -19.20 3.71 -14.58
CA THR A 517 -20.61 3.75 -14.18
C THR A 517 -20.80 4.71 -13.01
N VAL A 518 -21.77 5.61 -13.11
CA VAL A 518 -22.07 6.55 -12.02
C VAL A 518 -22.99 5.89 -11.01
N LEU A 519 -22.53 5.80 -9.77
CA LEU A 519 -23.33 5.39 -8.62
C LEU A 519 -23.36 6.54 -7.62
N TYR A 520 -24.47 7.29 -7.61
CA TYR A 520 -24.61 8.47 -6.76
C TYR A 520 -24.64 8.12 -5.27
N PRO A 521 -23.88 8.80 -4.41
CA PRO A 521 -24.05 8.67 -2.96
C PRO A 521 -25.47 9.03 -2.53
N SER A 522 -26.07 8.25 -1.64
CA SER A 522 -27.41 8.50 -1.12
C SER A 522 -27.44 9.36 0.15
N ILE A 523 -28.59 9.50 0.80
CA ILE A 523 -28.73 10.01 2.18
C ILE A 523 -29.56 9.04 3.03
N ASN A 524 -29.43 9.08 4.36
CA ASN A 524 -30.29 8.31 5.26
C ASN A 524 -31.60 9.08 5.49
N CYS A 525 -32.59 8.87 4.64
CA CYS A 525 -33.87 9.59 4.70
C CYS A 525 -34.58 9.42 6.05
N GLU A 526 -34.56 8.22 6.63
CA GLU A 526 -35.23 7.92 7.91
C GLU A 526 -34.65 8.72 9.07
N PHE A 527 -33.32 8.85 9.13
CA PHE A 527 -32.66 9.65 10.17
C PHE A 527 -33.11 11.12 10.13
N PHE A 528 -33.18 11.70 8.93
CA PHE A 528 -33.60 13.09 8.74
C PHE A 528 -35.10 13.28 9.07
N ASP A 529 -35.98 12.38 8.62
CA ASP A 529 -37.40 12.44 8.95
C ASP A 529 -37.65 12.28 10.46
N ASN A 530 -36.90 11.41 11.14
CA ASN A 530 -37.00 11.23 12.59
C ASN A 530 -36.49 12.46 13.35
N ALA A 531 -35.40 13.09 12.89
CA ALA A 531 -34.94 14.35 13.44
C ALA A 531 -36.01 15.46 13.29
N LEU A 532 -36.63 15.58 12.11
CA LEU A 532 -37.72 16.54 11.89
C LEU A 532 -38.94 16.30 12.79
N LYS A 533 -39.29 15.04 13.08
CA LYS A 533 -40.37 14.70 14.03
C LYS A 533 -40.00 15.15 15.45
N LYS A 534 -38.79 14.83 15.92
CA LYS A 534 -38.31 15.25 17.25
C LYS A 534 -38.39 16.77 17.42
N PHE A 535 -38.01 17.55 16.41
CA PHE A 535 -38.08 19.01 16.48
C PHE A 535 -39.51 19.56 16.61
N LYS A 536 -40.53 18.81 16.16
CA LYS A 536 -41.94 19.16 16.37
C LYS A 536 -42.41 18.85 17.79
N ASP A 537 -41.84 17.82 18.42
CA ASP A 537 -42.25 17.32 19.74
C ASP A 537 -41.51 17.99 20.93
N GLY A 538 -40.37 18.66 20.69
CA GLY A 538 -39.61 19.42 21.70
C GLY A 538 -38.13 19.63 21.33
N ILE A 539 -37.49 20.69 21.84
CA ILE A 539 -36.18 21.21 21.34
C ILE A 539 -35.00 21.01 22.34
N ASP A 540 -35.18 20.21 23.39
CA ASP A 540 -34.20 20.07 24.50
C ASP A 540 -32.77 19.63 24.08
N GLU A 541 -32.59 18.94 22.94
CA GLU A 541 -31.27 18.52 22.45
C GLU A 541 -30.52 19.63 21.68
N ILE A 542 -31.23 20.57 21.06
CA ILE A 542 -30.63 21.63 20.24
C ILE A 542 -30.03 22.73 21.13
N GLU A 543 -30.75 23.10 22.20
CA GLU A 543 -30.37 24.15 23.15
C GLU A 543 -29.12 23.80 23.97
N LYS A 544 -28.69 22.52 23.97
CA LYS A 544 -27.44 22.08 24.60
C LYS A 544 -26.20 22.40 23.76
N THR A 545 -26.34 22.57 22.45
CA THR A 545 -25.21 22.70 21.51
C THR A 545 -25.16 24.07 20.84
N LEU A 546 -26.32 24.69 20.60
CA LEU A 546 -26.42 26.06 20.09
C LEU A 546 -26.69 27.01 21.26
N SER A 547 -26.20 28.25 21.19
CA SER A 547 -26.53 29.26 22.20
C SER A 547 -28.02 29.57 22.17
N VAL A 548 -28.64 29.68 23.34
CA VAL A 548 -30.07 29.98 23.50
C VAL A 548 -30.44 31.25 22.72
N ASP A 549 -29.62 32.30 22.82
CA ASP A 549 -29.81 33.56 22.09
C ASP A 549 -29.88 33.39 20.56
N LEU A 550 -29.08 32.48 20.00
CA LEU A 550 -29.08 32.23 18.55
C LEU A 550 -30.33 31.45 18.15
N VAL A 551 -30.72 30.46 18.96
CA VAL A 551 -31.93 29.67 18.72
C VAL A 551 -33.16 30.57 18.74
N ASP A 552 -33.25 31.46 19.73
CA ASP A 552 -34.36 32.41 19.86
C ASP A 552 -34.40 33.41 18.70
N LEU A 553 -33.23 33.94 18.28
CA LEU A 553 -33.12 34.82 17.11
C LEU A 553 -33.63 34.14 15.83
N LEU A 554 -33.23 32.89 15.60
CA LEU A 554 -33.59 32.14 14.39
C LEU A 554 -35.04 31.62 14.40
N LYS A 555 -35.67 31.47 15.58
CA LYS A 555 -37.09 31.11 15.72
C LYS A 555 -38.05 32.27 15.43
N GLN A 556 -37.57 33.52 15.44
CA GLN A 556 -38.40 34.68 15.15
C GLN A 556 -38.93 34.63 13.72
N LYS A 557 -40.25 34.78 13.55
CA LYS A 557 -40.92 34.71 12.23
C LYS A 557 -40.40 35.72 11.21
N GLU A 558 -39.88 36.85 11.68
CA GLU A 558 -39.36 37.92 10.82
C GLU A 558 -37.93 37.65 10.34
N THR A 559 -37.20 36.75 11.01
CA THR A 559 -35.80 36.45 10.67
C THR A 559 -35.69 35.68 9.36
N ILE A 560 -34.82 36.13 8.47
CA ILE A 560 -34.47 35.46 7.23
C ILE A 560 -33.05 34.92 7.37
N SER A 561 -32.93 33.61 7.57
CA SER A 561 -31.64 32.95 7.77
C SER A 561 -31.09 32.38 6.46
N PHE A 562 -29.83 32.66 6.18
CA PHE A 562 -29.02 32.00 5.17
C PHE A 562 -28.01 31.10 5.86
N LEU A 563 -27.72 29.93 5.30
CA LEU A 563 -26.81 28.98 5.94
C LEU A 563 -25.73 28.49 4.99
N SER A 564 -24.47 28.62 5.39
CA SER A 564 -23.33 27.96 4.74
C SER A 564 -22.86 26.77 5.58
N VAL A 565 -22.86 25.56 5.01
CA VAL A 565 -22.44 24.33 5.69
C VAL A 565 -21.18 23.76 5.04
N ASN A 566 -20.01 24.14 5.53
CA ASN A 566 -18.71 23.72 4.99
C ASN A 566 -17.66 23.61 6.10
N ARG A 567 -16.63 22.77 5.91
CA ARG A 567 -15.45 22.83 6.78
C ARG A 567 -14.73 24.16 6.58
N PHE A 568 -14.07 24.63 7.63
CA PHE A 568 -13.24 25.84 7.60
C PHE A 568 -11.93 25.61 6.81
N GLU A 569 -12.03 25.32 5.52
CA GLU A 569 -10.92 25.07 4.60
C GLU A 569 -10.99 26.09 3.45
N ARG A 570 -9.86 26.72 3.08
CA ARG A 570 -9.84 27.82 2.09
C ARG A 570 -10.43 27.42 0.72
N LYS A 571 -10.22 26.17 0.30
CA LYS A 571 -10.80 25.60 -0.94
C LYS A 571 -12.34 25.56 -0.96
N LYS A 572 -13.01 25.68 0.19
CA LYS A 572 -14.47 25.74 0.27
C LYS A 572 -15.01 27.14 -0.02
N ASN A 573 -14.14 28.14 -0.14
CA ASN A 573 -14.49 29.51 -0.55
C ASN A 573 -15.65 30.09 0.27
N ILE A 574 -15.60 29.97 1.61
CA ILE A 574 -16.65 30.51 2.50
C ILE A 574 -16.69 32.04 2.42
N GLU A 575 -15.56 32.68 2.08
CA GLU A 575 -15.44 34.11 1.84
C GLU A 575 -16.49 34.63 0.86
N LEU A 576 -16.76 33.89 -0.23
CA LEU A 576 -17.79 34.26 -1.21
C LEU A 576 -19.17 34.39 -0.55
N ALA A 577 -19.53 33.54 0.40
CA ALA A 577 -20.81 33.62 1.09
C ALA A 577 -20.91 34.91 1.93
N ILE A 578 -19.85 35.28 2.65
CA ILE A 578 -19.79 36.51 3.45
C ILE A 578 -19.82 37.75 2.56
N GLN A 579 -19.03 37.76 1.49
CA GLN A 579 -18.96 38.88 0.55
C GLN A 579 -20.31 39.11 -0.16
N SER A 580 -20.96 38.03 -0.60
CA SER A 580 -22.27 38.10 -1.25
C SER A 580 -23.35 38.59 -0.27
N PHE A 581 -23.31 38.12 0.98
CA PHE A 581 -24.23 38.57 2.01
C PHE A 581 -24.04 40.05 2.35
N ALA A 582 -22.80 40.52 2.50
CA ALA A 582 -22.53 41.94 2.72
C ALA A 582 -23.00 42.81 1.55
N PHE A 583 -22.78 42.34 0.32
CA PHE A 583 -23.25 43.05 -0.86
C PHE A 583 -24.79 43.10 -0.93
N LEU A 584 -25.48 42.01 -0.57
CA LEU A 584 -26.94 41.97 -0.44
C LEU A 584 -27.44 43.00 0.58
N LEU A 585 -26.86 43.03 1.78
CA LEU A 585 -27.25 43.97 2.83
C LEU A 585 -27.09 45.44 2.41
N SER A 586 -26.15 45.73 1.49
CA SER A 586 -25.97 47.07 0.94
C SER A 586 -27.06 47.49 -0.08
N LYS A 587 -27.76 46.52 -0.68
CA LYS A 587 -28.79 46.74 -1.72
C LYS A 587 -30.22 46.78 -1.17
N ILE A 588 -30.51 46.02 -0.11
CA ILE A 588 -31.86 45.90 0.44
C ILE A 588 -32.19 47.02 1.44
N SER A 589 -33.49 47.22 1.69
CA SER A 589 -33.95 48.23 2.67
C SER A 589 -33.39 47.98 4.08
N SER A 590 -33.19 49.05 4.84
CA SER A 590 -32.65 48.97 6.22
C SER A 590 -33.51 48.11 7.15
N GLU A 591 -34.81 47.99 6.90
CA GLU A 591 -35.71 47.10 7.63
C GLU A 591 -35.44 45.61 7.33
N ASN A 592 -35.30 45.25 6.05
CA ASN A 592 -34.99 43.88 5.64
C ASN A 592 -33.56 43.48 6.01
N SER A 593 -32.62 44.42 5.96
CA SER A 593 -31.21 44.22 6.34
C SER A 593 -31.05 43.78 7.80
N LYS A 594 -31.88 44.31 8.72
CA LYS A 594 -31.87 43.90 10.14
C LYS A 594 -32.46 42.51 10.39
N LYS A 595 -33.31 42.02 9.49
CA LYS A 595 -33.97 40.71 9.58
C LYS A 595 -33.11 39.58 9.02
N CYS A 596 -32.09 39.89 8.21
CA CYS A 596 -31.25 38.91 7.55
C CYS A 596 -30.10 38.46 8.45
N ILE A 597 -29.91 37.14 8.60
CA ILE A 597 -28.82 36.52 9.36
C ILE A 597 -28.11 35.51 8.48
N LEU A 598 -26.77 35.53 8.44
CA LEU A 598 -25.97 34.50 7.80
C LEU A 598 -25.34 33.61 8.87
N VAL A 599 -25.68 32.34 8.86
CA VAL A 599 -25.07 31.33 9.72
C VAL A 599 -23.99 30.59 8.94
N ILE A 600 -22.78 30.52 9.49
CA ILE A 600 -21.66 29.76 8.95
C ILE A 600 -21.39 28.61 9.90
N ALA A 601 -21.79 27.41 9.50
CA ALA A 601 -21.70 26.21 10.30
C ALA A 601 -20.72 25.22 9.67
N GLY A 602 -19.72 24.77 10.43
CA GLY A 602 -18.63 24.03 9.82
C GLY A 602 -17.85 23.13 10.75
N GLY A 603 -17.34 22.03 10.23
CA GLY A 603 -16.36 21.22 10.94
C GLY A 603 -15.11 22.05 11.23
N TYR A 604 -14.74 22.09 12.51
CA TYR A 604 -13.57 22.80 13.04
C TYR A 604 -12.70 21.80 13.79
N ASP A 605 -11.48 21.60 13.29
CA ASP A 605 -10.47 20.75 13.94
C ASP A 605 -9.40 21.63 14.62
N PRO A 606 -9.31 21.64 15.96
CA PRO A 606 -8.32 22.44 16.69
C PRO A 606 -6.88 21.94 16.51
N LEU A 607 -6.67 20.79 15.88
CA LEU A 607 -5.34 20.26 15.54
C LEU A 607 -4.91 20.65 14.12
N ASN A 608 -5.82 21.17 13.30
CA ASN A 608 -5.53 21.57 11.93
C ASN A 608 -5.31 23.09 11.88
N LEU A 609 -4.05 23.49 11.68
CA LEU A 609 -3.65 24.90 11.61
C LEU A 609 -4.43 25.68 10.54
N GLU A 610 -4.72 25.07 9.39
CA GLU A 610 -5.51 25.73 8.33
C GLU A 610 -6.93 26.07 8.79
N ASN A 611 -7.57 25.18 9.59
CA ASN A 611 -8.92 25.44 10.12
C ASN A 611 -8.93 26.62 11.09
N ILE A 612 -7.90 26.73 11.93
CA ILE A 612 -7.78 27.80 12.92
C ILE A 612 -7.56 29.13 12.21
N GLU A 613 -6.56 29.21 11.34
CA GLU A 613 -6.23 30.43 10.61
C GLU A 613 -7.39 30.90 9.74
N HIS A 614 -8.00 29.98 8.97
CA HIS A 614 -9.08 30.36 8.06
C HIS A 614 -10.35 30.78 8.81
N PHE A 615 -10.63 30.19 9.96
CA PHE A 615 -11.72 30.66 10.82
C PHE A 615 -11.50 32.12 11.23
N ASP A 616 -10.30 32.48 11.69
CA ASP A 616 -9.98 33.85 12.10
C ASP A 616 -10.00 34.83 10.91
N GLU A 617 -9.56 34.40 9.73
CA GLU A 617 -9.68 35.16 8.46
C GLU A 617 -11.15 35.50 8.15
N LEU A 618 -12.06 34.53 8.27
CA LEU A 618 -13.48 34.72 8.00
C LEU A 618 -14.15 35.66 9.02
N VAL A 619 -13.78 35.57 10.29
CA VAL A 619 -14.27 36.50 11.33
C VAL A 619 -13.82 37.92 11.01
N ARG A 620 -12.53 38.13 10.73
CA ARG A 620 -12.01 39.45 10.33
C ARG A 620 -12.66 39.99 9.07
N LEU A 621 -12.92 39.13 8.08
CA LEU A 621 -13.63 39.52 6.86
C LEU A 621 -15.04 40.05 7.17
N SER A 622 -15.76 39.41 8.09
CA SER A 622 -17.09 39.88 8.51
C SER A 622 -17.04 41.23 9.23
N GLU A 623 -15.99 41.50 10.02
CA GLU A 623 -15.75 42.79 10.68
C GLU A 623 -15.41 43.88 9.67
N GLN A 624 -14.49 43.59 8.74
CA GLN A 624 -14.08 44.52 7.68
C GLN A 624 -15.24 44.94 6.78
N LEU A 625 -16.15 44.02 6.50
CA LEU A 625 -17.35 44.28 5.70
C LEU A 625 -18.49 44.91 6.50
N GLY A 626 -18.34 45.09 7.82
CA GLY A 626 -19.34 45.72 8.69
C GLY A 626 -20.59 44.86 8.94
N VAL A 627 -20.49 43.53 8.81
CA VAL A 627 -21.62 42.59 8.92
C VAL A 627 -21.46 41.59 10.08
N ALA A 628 -20.48 41.80 10.95
CA ALA A 628 -20.19 40.90 12.07
C ALA A 628 -21.38 40.66 13.01
N GLU A 629 -22.31 41.62 13.13
CA GLU A 629 -23.52 41.44 13.94
C GLU A 629 -24.49 40.43 13.32
N GLN A 630 -24.60 40.38 11.99
CA GLN A 630 -25.50 39.47 11.27
C GLN A 630 -24.86 38.14 10.87
N VAL A 631 -23.53 38.02 10.90
CA VAL A 631 -22.82 36.76 10.60
C VAL A 631 -22.57 35.97 11.89
N LYS A 632 -23.13 34.77 11.99
CA LYS A 632 -23.01 33.88 13.16
C LYS A 632 -22.20 32.64 12.82
N PHE A 633 -21.13 32.39 13.56
CA PHE A 633 -20.25 31.25 13.34
C PHE A 633 -20.53 30.11 14.32
N ILE A 634 -20.63 28.88 13.80
CA ILE A 634 -20.87 27.66 14.59
C ILE A 634 -19.78 26.64 14.27
N LYS A 635 -19.00 26.28 15.29
CA LYS A 635 -17.91 25.30 15.19
C LYS A 635 -18.43 23.90 15.50
N SER A 636 -18.25 22.98 14.56
CA SER A 636 -18.55 21.55 14.67
C SER A 636 -19.94 21.25 15.26
N PRO A 637 -21.04 21.73 14.63
CA PRO A 637 -22.39 21.39 15.09
C PRO A 637 -22.59 19.87 15.04
N ASN A 638 -23.32 19.33 16.02
CA ASN A 638 -23.76 17.94 15.96
C ASN A 638 -24.80 17.73 14.84
N ASP A 639 -25.10 16.47 14.50
CA ASP A 639 -25.99 16.17 13.37
C ASP A 639 -27.40 16.74 13.54
N TYR A 640 -27.99 16.70 14.74
CA TYR A 640 -29.31 17.28 15.00
C TYR A 640 -29.31 18.81 14.85
N SER A 641 -28.32 19.51 15.39
CA SER A 641 -28.17 20.96 15.22
C SER A 641 -27.95 21.33 13.75
N LYS A 642 -27.15 20.54 13.01
CA LYS A 642 -26.95 20.72 11.56
C LYS A 642 -28.28 20.60 10.80
N ILE A 643 -29.03 19.52 11.03
CA ILE A 643 -30.32 19.27 10.39
C ILE A 643 -31.31 20.39 10.73
N TRP A 644 -31.38 20.79 12.00
CA TRP A 644 -32.27 21.87 12.43
C TRP A 644 -31.95 23.19 11.70
N LEU A 645 -30.69 23.62 11.72
CA LEU A 645 -30.25 24.83 11.00
C LEU A 645 -30.59 24.78 9.51
N MET A 646 -30.37 23.62 8.87
CA MET A 646 -30.70 23.43 7.45
C MET A 646 -32.21 23.51 7.19
N SER A 647 -33.02 22.95 8.08
CA SER A 647 -34.49 22.91 7.93
C SER A 647 -35.18 24.27 8.09
N ILE A 648 -34.57 25.21 8.82
CA ILE A 648 -35.13 26.56 9.04
C ILE A 648 -34.54 27.62 8.10
N ALA A 649 -33.44 27.31 7.42
CA ALA A 649 -32.79 28.23 6.52
C ALA A 649 -33.68 28.57 5.33
N ARG A 650 -33.64 29.83 4.88
CA ARG A 650 -34.29 30.26 3.63
C ARG A 650 -33.60 29.67 2.41
N LEU A 651 -32.27 29.58 2.46
CA LEU A 651 -31.42 29.15 1.37
C LEU A 651 -30.09 28.66 1.92
N ILE A 652 -29.61 27.51 1.42
CA ILE A 652 -28.25 27.04 1.69
C ILE A 652 -27.29 27.67 0.68
N ILE A 653 -26.22 28.28 1.17
CA ILE A 653 -25.17 28.91 0.36
C ILE A 653 -23.99 27.94 0.25
N TYR A 654 -23.81 27.35 -0.93
CA TYR A 654 -22.81 26.32 -1.21
C TYR A 654 -21.74 26.82 -2.19
N THR A 655 -20.66 27.37 -1.63
CA THR A 655 -19.59 28.05 -2.37
C THR A 655 -18.39 27.22 -2.88
N PRO A 656 -18.20 25.92 -2.55
CA PRO A 656 -17.07 25.16 -3.07
C PRO A 656 -17.04 25.06 -4.60
N THR A 657 -15.88 25.25 -5.21
CA THR A 657 -15.61 24.96 -6.63
C THR A 657 -14.91 23.61 -6.77
N GLY A 658 -15.19 22.86 -7.83
CA GLY A 658 -14.58 21.55 -8.09
C GLY A 658 -14.98 20.48 -7.07
N GLU A 659 -16.13 20.62 -6.42
CA GLU A 659 -16.62 19.62 -5.47
C GLU A 659 -17.00 18.33 -6.21
N HIS A 660 -16.58 17.17 -5.70
CA HIS A 660 -16.75 15.89 -6.40
C HIS A 660 -18.23 15.50 -6.58
N PHE A 661 -19.04 15.64 -5.52
CA PHE A 661 -20.47 15.33 -5.55
C PHE A 661 -21.32 16.44 -4.91
N GLY A 662 -20.96 16.87 -3.69
CA GLY A 662 -21.76 17.86 -2.95
C GLY A 662 -22.93 17.23 -2.21
N ILE A 663 -22.63 16.42 -1.17
CA ILE A 663 -23.67 15.78 -0.35
C ILE A 663 -24.52 16.79 0.44
N VAL A 664 -23.96 17.94 0.82
CA VAL A 664 -24.65 19.00 1.57
C VAL A 664 -25.86 19.55 0.79
N PRO A 665 -25.74 19.88 -0.52
CA PRO A 665 -26.89 20.17 -1.35
C PRO A 665 -28.02 19.13 -1.29
N VAL A 666 -27.68 17.84 -1.32
CA VAL A 666 -28.66 16.74 -1.26
C VAL A 666 -29.34 16.70 0.12
N GLU A 667 -28.57 16.81 1.21
CA GLU A 667 -29.10 16.89 2.57
C GLU A 667 -30.06 18.09 2.74
N ALA A 668 -29.73 19.24 2.16
CA ALA A 668 -30.55 20.45 2.21
C ALA A 668 -31.86 20.31 1.45
N MET A 669 -31.79 19.85 0.21
CA MET A 669 -32.96 19.63 -0.63
C MET A 669 -33.92 18.60 -0.01
N PHE A 670 -33.40 17.55 0.64
CA PHE A 670 -34.25 16.59 1.37
C PHE A 670 -35.05 17.25 2.50
N LEU A 671 -34.43 18.20 3.21
CA LEU A 671 -35.08 19.01 4.24
C LEU A 671 -36.01 20.09 3.66
N SER A 672 -36.28 20.05 2.36
CA SER A 672 -37.08 21.04 1.63
C SER A 672 -36.49 22.45 1.67
N THR A 673 -35.17 22.55 1.78
CA THR A 673 -34.45 23.82 1.75
C THR A 673 -33.69 23.94 0.42
N PRO A 674 -33.98 24.95 -0.41
CA PRO A 674 -33.30 25.13 -1.67
C PRO A 674 -31.84 25.56 -1.47
N VAL A 675 -31.04 25.35 -2.51
CA VAL A 675 -29.58 25.54 -2.46
C VAL A 675 -29.14 26.52 -3.54
N LEU A 676 -28.36 27.52 -3.16
CA LEU A 676 -27.59 28.37 -4.07
C LEU A 676 -26.15 27.85 -4.10
N ALA A 677 -25.72 27.31 -5.23
CA ALA A 677 -24.41 26.70 -5.38
C ALA A 677 -23.61 27.28 -6.55
N VAL A 678 -22.29 27.15 -6.46
CA VAL A 678 -21.42 27.44 -7.62
C VAL A 678 -21.72 26.45 -8.74
N ASN A 679 -21.85 26.96 -9.98
CA ASN A 679 -22.11 26.18 -11.19
C ASN A 679 -20.85 25.43 -11.66
N ASN A 680 -20.32 24.55 -10.81
CA ASN A 680 -19.13 23.76 -11.08
C ASN A 680 -19.11 22.48 -10.22
N GLY A 681 -18.64 21.37 -10.79
CA GLY A 681 -18.52 20.10 -10.07
C GLY A 681 -19.86 19.39 -9.87
N GLY A 682 -19.90 18.48 -8.89
CA GLY A 682 -21.08 17.67 -8.53
C GLY A 682 -22.38 18.42 -8.20
N PRO A 683 -22.38 19.66 -7.68
CA PRO A 683 -23.60 20.46 -7.54
C PRO A 683 -24.42 20.61 -8.83
N THR A 684 -23.76 20.60 -10.00
CA THR A 684 -24.41 20.69 -11.32
C THR A 684 -25.25 19.46 -11.67
N GLU A 685 -25.05 18.35 -10.97
CA GLU A 685 -25.79 17.11 -11.15
C GLU A 685 -26.89 16.92 -10.10
N THR A 686 -26.69 17.48 -8.90
CA THR A 686 -27.65 17.33 -7.80
C THR A 686 -28.75 18.38 -7.87
N ILE A 687 -28.43 19.61 -8.29
CA ILE A 687 -29.36 20.75 -8.34
C ILE A 687 -29.87 20.94 -9.78
N ILE A 688 -31.18 21.09 -9.92
CA ILE A 688 -31.81 21.51 -11.18
C ILE A 688 -32.01 23.02 -11.11
N ASP A 689 -31.22 23.76 -11.89
CA ASP A 689 -31.21 25.23 -11.86
C ASP A 689 -32.61 25.83 -12.01
N LYS A 690 -32.91 26.79 -11.14
CA LYS A 690 -34.19 27.51 -10.99
C LYS A 690 -35.41 26.62 -10.68
N LYS A 691 -35.22 25.32 -10.42
CA LYS A 691 -36.29 24.38 -10.04
C LYS A 691 -36.13 23.82 -8.65
N THR A 692 -34.92 23.43 -8.26
CA THR A 692 -34.61 22.91 -6.91
C THR A 692 -33.59 23.76 -6.16
N GLY A 693 -32.99 24.73 -6.86
CA GLY A 693 -31.96 25.63 -6.35
C GLY A 693 -31.48 26.58 -7.44
N PHE A 694 -30.37 27.28 -7.19
CA PHE A 694 -29.71 28.18 -8.13
C PHE A 694 -28.27 27.72 -8.38
N LEU A 695 -27.86 27.67 -9.64
CA LEU A 695 -26.48 27.43 -10.05
C LEU A 695 -25.89 28.71 -10.63
N CYS A 696 -24.92 29.30 -9.93
CA CYS A 696 -24.36 30.60 -10.27
C CYS A 696 -22.84 30.53 -10.48
N PRO A 697 -22.24 31.38 -11.34
CA PRO A 697 -20.79 31.58 -11.30
C PRO A 697 -20.36 32.13 -9.92
N PRO A 698 -19.10 31.93 -9.48
CA PRO A 698 -18.61 32.30 -8.15
C PRO A 698 -18.36 33.82 -8.02
N GLU A 699 -19.38 34.62 -8.34
CA GLU A 699 -19.38 36.08 -8.33
C GLU A 699 -20.33 36.57 -7.24
N LYS A 700 -19.83 37.47 -6.37
CA LYS A 700 -20.58 37.91 -5.19
C LYS A 700 -21.86 38.66 -5.55
N GLU A 701 -21.85 39.39 -6.66
CA GLU A 701 -23.00 40.14 -7.18
C GLU A 701 -24.15 39.20 -7.54
N ILE A 702 -23.84 38.10 -8.24
CA ILE A 702 -24.83 37.13 -8.74
C ILE A 702 -25.38 36.27 -7.59
N PHE A 703 -24.52 35.89 -6.64
CA PHE A 703 -24.97 35.21 -5.42
C PHE A 703 -25.92 36.10 -4.62
N ALA A 704 -25.59 37.39 -4.46
CA ALA A 704 -26.45 38.34 -3.77
C ALA A 704 -27.80 38.54 -4.47
N GLU A 705 -27.84 38.61 -5.81
CA GLU A 705 -29.10 38.69 -6.58
C GLU A 705 -30.00 37.48 -6.34
N SER A 706 -29.42 36.27 -6.25
CA SER A 706 -30.16 35.06 -5.93
C SER A 706 -30.68 35.05 -4.49
N MET A 707 -29.89 35.58 -3.54
CA MET A 707 -30.33 35.77 -2.15
C MET A 707 -31.45 36.81 -2.04
N GLU A 708 -31.37 37.91 -2.79
CA GLU A 708 -32.42 38.94 -2.88
C GLU A 708 -33.71 38.36 -3.48
N PHE A 709 -33.59 37.57 -4.56
CA PHE A 709 -34.72 36.85 -5.12
C PHE A 709 -35.39 35.96 -4.08
N ALA A 710 -34.61 35.26 -3.25
CA ALA A 710 -35.12 34.39 -2.19
C ALA A 710 -35.79 35.13 -1.01
N ILE A 711 -35.42 36.40 -0.80
CA ILE A 711 -36.11 37.28 0.15
C ILE A 711 -37.47 37.69 -0.41
N ASN A 712 -37.50 38.13 -1.67
CA ASN A 712 -38.68 38.73 -2.29
C ASN A 712 -39.73 37.70 -2.76
N ASN A 713 -39.34 36.44 -3.01
CA ASN A 713 -40.20 35.42 -3.61
C ASN A 713 -40.34 34.17 -2.72
N SER A 714 -40.77 34.37 -1.47
CA SER A 714 -40.82 33.30 -0.46
C SER A 714 -41.65 32.07 -0.88
N GLU A 715 -42.75 32.25 -1.59
CA GLU A 715 -43.58 31.13 -2.08
C GLU A 715 -42.88 30.29 -3.15
N ILE A 716 -42.18 30.94 -4.09
CA ILE A 716 -41.38 30.24 -5.11
C ILE A 716 -40.24 29.45 -4.45
N ILE A 717 -39.60 30.02 -3.42
CA ILE A 717 -38.54 29.35 -2.66
C ILE A 717 -39.07 28.12 -1.92
N LYS A 718 -40.27 28.18 -1.34
CA LYS A 718 -40.91 27.01 -0.72
C LYS A 718 -41.23 25.92 -1.74
N GLU A 719 -41.80 26.30 -2.89
CA GLU A 719 -42.07 25.36 -3.99
C GLU A 719 -40.78 24.70 -4.49
N MET A 720 -39.72 25.48 -4.65
CA MET A 720 -38.38 24.99 -5.00
C MET A 720 -37.85 23.98 -3.98
N GLY A 721 -38.07 24.23 -2.69
CA GLY A 721 -37.75 23.29 -1.62
C GLY A 721 -38.50 21.96 -1.74
N ILE A 722 -39.81 22.00 -2.01
CA ILE A 722 -40.64 20.80 -2.21
C ILE A 722 -40.15 19.98 -3.42
N LEU A 723 -39.90 20.65 -4.54
CA LEU A 723 -39.33 20.01 -5.74
C LEU A 723 -37.94 19.42 -5.47
N GLY A 724 -37.13 20.11 -4.65
CA GLY A 724 -35.84 19.62 -4.18
C GLY A 724 -35.95 18.30 -3.42
N ARG A 725 -36.88 18.20 -2.46
CA ARG A 725 -37.12 16.97 -1.71
C ARG A 725 -37.51 15.81 -2.62
N GLN A 726 -38.47 16.05 -3.53
CA GLN A 726 -38.92 15.05 -4.50
C GLN A 726 -37.77 14.56 -5.41
N ASN A 727 -36.90 15.47 -5.84
CA ASN A 727 -35.72 15.12 -6.63
C ASN A 727 -34.77 14.21 -5.85
N VAL A 728 -34.56 14.49 -4.56
CA VAL A 728 -33.71 13.67 -3.69
C VAL A 728 -34.30 12.30 -3.43
N GLU A 729 -35.59 12.22 -3.06
CA GLU A 729 -36.29 10.95 -2.84
C GLU A 729 -36.23 10.04 -4.08
N LYS A 730 -36.33 10.63 -5.27
CA LYS A 730 -36.28 9.89 -6.53
C LYS A 730 -34.87 9.43 -6.93
N ASN A 731 -33.86 10.30 -6.79
CA ASN A 731 -32.56 10.09 -7.44
C ASN A 731 -31.40 9.80 -6.49
N PHE A 732 -31.52 10.20 -5.23
CA PHE A 732 -30.43 10.19 -4.23
C PHE A 732 -30.87 9.57 -2.89
N SER A 733 -32.00 8.87 -2.86
CA SER A 733 -32.45 8.07 -1.72
C SER A 733 -31.63 6.80 -1.57
N PHE A 734 -31.70 6.19 -0.38
CA PHE A 734 -31.07 4.90 -0.13
C PHE A 734 -31.63 3.81 -1.05
N ASP A 735 -32.94 3.78 -1.27
CA ASP A 735 -33.58 2.82 -2.17
C ASP A 735 -33.10 2.99 -3.62
N SER A 736 -33.03 4.22 -4.14
CA SER A 736 -32.52 4.46 -5.50
C SER A 736 -31.04 4.04 -5.66
N PHE A 737 -30.24 4.21 -4.61
CA PHE A 737 -28.86 3.70 -4.58
C PHE A 737 -28.84 2.17 -4.58
N SER A 738 -29.67 1.53 -3.77
CA SER A 738 -29.78 0.07 -3.66
C SER A 738 -30.18 -0.56 -5.00
N ASP A 739 -31.24 -0.04 -5.63
CA ASP A 739 -31.75 -0.55 -6.91
C ASP A 739 -30.69 -0.48 -8.03
N LYS A 740 -29.96 0.65 -8.10
CA LYS A 740 -28.88 0.83 -9.09
C LYS A 740 -27.71 -0.10 -8.79
N LEU A 741 -27.36 -0.26 -7.52
CA LEU A 741 -26.26 -1.11 -7.12
C LEU A 741 -26.57 -2.59 -7.42
N ASP A 742 -27.77 -3.06 -7.10
CA ASP A 742 -28.20 -4.41 -7.38
C ASP A 742 -28.17 -4.71 -8.89
N GLN A 743 -28.67 -3.79 -9.72
CA GLN A 743 -28.57 -3.91 -11.18
C GLN A 743 -27.11 -4.08 -11.65
N ILE A 744 -26.17 -3.31 -11.09
CA ILE A 744 -24.74 -3.41 -11.40
C ILE A 744 -24.19 -4.78 -11.00
N VAL A 745 -24.50 -5.23 -9.78
CA VAL A 745 -24.03 -6.52 -9.25
C VAL A 745 -24.59 -7.68 -10.09
N CYS A 746 -25.90 -7.69 -10.37
CA CYS A 746 -26.56 -8.68 -11.20
C CYS A 746 -25.97 -8.76 -12.62
N LEU A 747 -25.65 -7.61 -13.24
CA LEU A 747 -24.99 -7.57 -14.55
C LEU A 747 -23.57 -8.14 -14.53
N LEU A 748 -22.82 -7.94 -13.45
CA LEU A 748 -21.47 -8.48 -13.30
C LEU A 748 -21.48 -9.99 -13.09
N VAL A 749 -22.38 -10.49 -12.24
CA VAL A 749 -22.51 -11.92 -11.96
C VAL A 749 -22.98 -12.69 -13.20
N SER A 750 -23.96 -12.15 -13.94
CA SER A 750 -24.48 -12.79 -15.17
C SER A 750 -23.43 -12.88 -16.28
N LYS A 751 -22.64 -11.82 -16.53
CA LYS A 751 -21.53 -11.83 -17.52
C LYS A 751 -20.46 -12.88 -17.22
N LYS A 752 -20.19 -13.16 -15.94
CA LYS A 752 -19.21 -14.15 -15.51
C LYS A 752 -19.70 -15.58 -15.73
N ASN A 753 -20.99 -15.82 -15.49
CA ASN A 753 -21.59 -17.13 -15.75
C ASN A 753 -21.59 -17.47 -17.24
N SER A 754 -21.89 -16.51 -18.14
CA SER A 754 -21.84 -16.75 -19.59
C SER A 754 -20.41 -17.01 -20.11
N THR A 755 -19.41 -16.27 -19.63
CA THR A 755 -18.00 -16.48 -20.04
C THR A 755 -17.42 -17.81 -19.54
N ASN A 756 -17.88 -18.31 -18.40
CA ASN A 756 -17.47 -19.63 -17.89
C ASN A 756 -18.16 -20.80 -18.62
N GLU A 757 -19.36 -20.61 -19.18
CA GLU A 757 -20.03 -21.62 -20.01
C GLU A 757 -19.39 -21.75 -21.41
N ASP A 758 -18.95 -20.64 -22.00
CA ASP A 758 -18.25 -20.65 -23.29
C ASP A 758 -16.86 -21.29 -23.16
N ASN A 759 -16.10 -20.99 -22.09
CA ASN A 759 -14.79 -21.61 -21.82
C ASN A 759 -14.87 -23.10 -21.40
N LYS A 760 -16.06 -23.65 -21.15
CA LYS A 760 -16.27 -25.09 -20.89
C LYS A 760 -16.66 -25.88 -22.15
N LYS A 761 -16.94 -25.19 -23.26
CA LYS A 761 -17.29 -25.79 -24.55
C LYS A 761 -16.12 -25.85 -25.53
N ASP A 762 -15.03 -25.16 -25.23
CA ASP A 762 -13.71 -25.29 -25.88
C ASP A 762 -12.76 -26.14 -25.01
#